data_AF-A0A7W5GPF4-F1
#
_entry.id   AF-A0A7W5GPF4-F1
#
_cell.length_a   1.000
_cell.length_b   1.000
_cell.length_c   1.000
_cell.angle_alpha   90.00
_cell.angle_beta   90.00
_cell.angle_gamma   90.00
#
_symmetry.space_group_name_H-M   'P 1'
#
loop_
_entity.id
_entity.type
_entity.pdbx_description
1 polymer ?
#
loop_
_entity_poly.entity_id
_entity_poly.type
_entity_poly.pdbx_seq_one_letter_code
_entity_poly.pdbx_strand_id
1 'polypeptide(L)'
;MSYIVRFGEEVDVAYLDKLVPVDRACYEEAYWGDPQKTVDRFLKNRQSFVFVEDADTGQLAGYVNFFPCEEGLYRDNLERSPVIRDDDIAPEEVAPYRADENHLFIISLAVHPAYQGTEAIKLLSNGLIDYLNRLQAQGFPITDIMGTAVSPDGKKALANYLFREVRTLADGNTVYICDGKLLQHFLAGQLEVKSYKGDMYLLMPLADHRDNLRIGHFLEDARTGAAQVPGTAADRALADELMADLRDCIAYECSNEVVKELQLAYLGSFDFLQTTDEYAGLEDPSREVVVGHARGHSVLVAHPKTHMYVLCTLLPAFPYSMTQMEDQVSFDYLKVAKPADLGSAISVLGWKALVRPGAAEEQQVLAKHGEQGTVQVAELPRDVFFAGYLLEKYGLHACGNATCALCLSQKPRDRRELQDMLAGEAYHNFEREYCIDCDPINSASETNRSQFDHYEAYLSQRAVVYVDKRFAPDISQRIDFFADYLFVIILTLFQNTALAKAAKRVTGILEESTDITPETKLIIDREYGATVRFWEMQNFKYLSSQMEAAQLREAFMNQQLHDAYSEQQEYLEHVVASKAAITESRNGMVINIVAILLAVAQLQPLFIELLQGFYQEMGIEAVYAQTTINYGILGGTLLLVLVVLINQRRKRHLEARRY
;
A
#
# COMPACT_ATOMS: atom_id res chain seq x y z
N MET A 1 -43.40 4.86 -0.19
CA MET A 1 -43.59 3.41 -0.09
C MET A 1 -43.61 3.04 1.37
N SER A 2 -44.62 2.30 1.79
CA SER A 2 -44.68 1.68 3.12
C SER A 2 -44.34 0.20 2.99
N TYR A 3 -43.67 -0.37 4.00
CA TYR A 3 -43.19 -1.75 3.98
C TYR A 3 -43.67 -2.53 5.20
N ILE A 4 -43.88 -3.83 5.02
CA ILE A 4 -44.23 -4.80 6.07
C ILE A 4 -43.14 -5.87 6.12
N VAL A 5 -42.56 -6.10 7.30
CA VAL A 5 -41.65 -7.23 7.54
C VAL A 5 -42.48 -8.44 8.00
N ARG A 6 -42.25 -9.62 7.41
CA ARG A 6 -42.88 -10.88 7.82
C ARG A 6 -41.84 -11.96 8.06
N PHE A 7 -42.17 -12.92 8.90
CA PHE A 7 -41.32 -14.09 9.19
C PHE A 7 -41.94 -15.37 8.63
N GLY A 8 -41.11 -16.40 8.37
CA GLY A 8 -41.55 -17.67 7.78
C GLY A 8 -42.72 -18.35 8.53
N GLU A 9 -42.78 -18.20 9.85
CA GLU A 9 -43.86 -18.77 10.66
C GLU A 9 -45.22 -18.12 10.41
N GLU A 10 -45.23 -16.87 9.91
CA GLU A 10 -46.42 -16.03 9.71
C GLU A 10 -47.07 -16.21 8.34
N VAL A 11 -46.44 -16.96 7.44
CA VAL A 11 -46.90 -17.16 6.05
C VAL A 11 -47.25 -18.63 5.77
N ASP A 12 -48.00 -18.89 4.70
CA ASP A 12 -48.34 -20.24 4.26
C ASP A 12 -47.57 -20.64 3.00
N VAL A 13 -47.77 -21.87 2.54
CA VAL A 13 -47.11 -22.40 1.34
C VAL A 13 -47.47 -21.58 0.10
N ALA A 14 -48.72 -21.10 -0.01
CA ALA A 14 -49.17 -20.31 -1.14
C ALA A 14 -48.45 -18.95 -1.21
N TYR A 15 -48.03 -18.40 -0.07
CA TYR A 15 -47.23 -17.18 -0.03
C TYR A 15 -45.87 -17.35 -0.72
N LEU A 16 -45.27 -18.55 -0.71
CA LEU A 16 -43.96 -18.81 -1.31
C LEU A 16 -43.96 -18.66 -2.84
N ASP A 17 -45.12 -18.72 -3.50
CA ASP A 17 -45.23 -18.42 -4.94
C ASP A 17 -44.76 -17.00 -5.28
N LYS A 18 -44.76 -16.08 -4.29
CA LYS A 18 -44.24 -14.72 -4.45
C LYS A 18 -42.72 -14.65 -4.60
N LEU A 19 -41.97 -15.73 -4.30
CA LEU A 19 -40.51 -15.79 -4.48
C LEU A 19 -40.12 -15.83 -5.95
N VAL A 20 -40.84 -16.61 -6.77
CA VAL A 20 -40.55 -16.84 -8.19
C VAL A 20 -40.32 -15.55 -9.01
N PRO A 21 -41.18 -14.51 -8.94
CA PRO A 21 -40.93 -13.28 -9.68
C PRO A 21 -39.70 -12.51 -9.17
N VAL A 22 -39.36 -12.62 -7.89
CA VAL A 22 -38.13 -12.00 -7.33
C VAL A 22 -36.90 -12.73 -7.83
N ASP A 23 -36.89 -14.06 -7.77
CA ASP A 23 -35.75 -14.89 -8.22
C ASP A 23 -35.45 -14.67 -9.69
N ARG A 24 -36.49 -14.65 -10.54
CA ARG A 24 -36.35 -14.39 -11.97
C ARG A 24 -35.85 -12.98 -12.30
N ALA A 25 -36.05 -12.02 -11.40
CA ALA A 25 -35.59 -10.66 -11.58
C ALA A 25 -34.17 -10.44 -11.05
N CYS A 26 -33.72 -11.24 -10.08
CA CYS A 26 -32.45 -11.07 -9.38
C CYS A 26 -31.35 -12.03 -9.85
N TYR A 27 -31.71 -13.23 -10.28
CA TYR A 27 -30.76 -14.31 -10.56
C TYR A 27 -30.79 -14.74 -12.02
N GLU A 28 -29.65 -15.22 -12.52
CA GLU A 28 -29.57 -15.90 -13.82
C GLU A 28 -30.37 -17.21 -13.79
N GLU A 29 -30.81 -17.68 -14.96
CA GLU A 29 -31.67 -18.87 -15.09
C GLU A 29 -31.06 -20.13 -14.45
N ALA A 30 -29.73 -20.23 -14.43
CA ALA A 30 -29.01 -21.33 -13.77
C ALA A 30 -29.18 -21.38 -12.24
N TYR A 31 -29.62 -20.29 -11.62
CA TYR A 31 -29.82 -20.13 -10.17
C TYR A 31 -31.29 -19.95 -9.79
N TRP A 32 -32.23 -20.21 -10.71
CA TRP A 32 -33.65 -20.21 -10.37
C TRP A 32 -33.98 -21.46 -9.57
N GLY A 33 -34.23 -21.29 -8.28
CA GLY A 33 -34.58 -22.41 -7.40
C GLY A 33 -35.88 -23.12 -7.81
N ASP A 34 -35.94 -24.42 -7.58
CA ASP A 34 -37.13 -25.24 -7.74
C ASP A 34 -38.16 -24.86 -6.65
N PRO A 35 -39.35 -24.36 -7.03
CA PRO A 35 -40.37 -23.96 -6.07
C PRO A 35 -40.79 -25.12 -5.14
N GLN A 36 -40.87 -26.35 -5.65
CA GLN A 36 -41.28 -27.48 -4.85
C GLN A 36 -40.25 -27.82 -3.77
N LYS A 37 -38.96 -27.77 -4.11
CA LYS A 37 -37.89 -28.03 -3.14
C LYS A 37 -37.82 -26.95 -2.07
N THR A 38 -38.09 -25.70 -2.45
CA THR A 38 -38.23 -24.58 -1.52
C THR A 38 -39.38 -24.82 -0.54
N VAL A 39 -40.54 -25.28 -1.02
CA VAL A 39 -41.67 -25.67 -0.17
C VAL A 39 -41.30 -26.82 0.76
N ASP A 40 -40.61 -27.85 0.26
CA ASP A 40 -40.25 -29.03 1.06
C ASP A 40 -39.32 -28.65 2.22
N ARG A 41 -38.32 -27.80 1.97
CA ARG A 41 -37.43 -27.24 3.02
C ARG A 41 -38.18 -26.33 3.99
N PHE A 42 -39.09 -25.49 3.50
CA PHE A 42 -39.92 -24.62 4.34
C PHE A 42 -40.83 -25.42 5.28
N LEU A 43 -41.43 -26.51 4.80
CA LEU A 43 -42.28 -27.38 5.61
C LEU A 43 -41.48 -28.12 6.68
N LYS A 44 -40.22 -28.46 6.39
CA LYS A 44 -39.30 -29.04 7.37
C LYS A 44 -38.97 -28.06 8.50
N ASN A 45 -38.66 -26.81 8.15
CA ASN A 45 -38.34 -25.76 9.12
C ASN A 45 -38.93 -24.43 8.66
N ARG A 46 -40.00 -23.99 9.32
CA ARG A 46 -40.70 -22.73 9.02
C ARG A 46 -39.97 -21.49 9.56
N GLN A 47 -38.98 -21.68 10.44
CA GLN A 47 -38.17 -20.61 11.04
C GLN A 47 -36.98 -20.26 10.13
N SER A 48 -37.28 -20.08 8.84
CA SER A 48 -36.27 -20.03 7.77
C SER A 48 -36.36 -18.82 6.84
N PHE A 49 -37.29 -17.89 7.11
CA PHE A 49 -37.49 -16.75 6.22
C PHE A 49 -37.70 -15.44 6.96
N VAL A 50 -37.19 -14.38 6.32
CA VAL A 50 -37.57 -12.98 6.55
C VAL A 50 -37.99 -12.40 5.20
N PHE A 51 -39.15 -11.76 5.15
CA PHE A 51 -39.71 -11.13 3.96
C PHE A 51 -39.90 -9.65 4.18
N VAL A 52 -39.74 -8.86 3.12
CA VAL A 52 -40.22 -7.47 3.07
C VAL A 52 -41.21 -7.34 1.93
N GLU A 53 -42.42 -6.92 2.29
CA GLU A 53 -43.55 -6.74 1.38
C GLU A 53 -43.87 -5.24 1.25
N ASP A 54 -44.13 -4.78 0.03
CA ASP A 54 -44.69 -3.46 -0.21
C ASP A 54 -46.14 -3.44 0.30
N ALA A 55 -46.42 -2.58 1.27
CA ALA A 55 -47.71 -2.52 1.94
C ALA A 55 -48.84 -2.02 1.03
N ASP A 56 -48.50 -1.23 0.01
CA ASP A 56 -49.46 -0.59 -0.90
C ASP A 56 -49.87 -1.56 -2.02
N THR A 57 -48.94 -2.40 -2.50
CA THR A 57 -49.16 -3.31 -3.64
C THR A 57 -49.30 -4.77 -3.25
N GLY A 58 -48.84 -5.16 -2.06
CA GLY A 58 -48.75 -6.57 -1.62
C GLY A 58 -47.68 -7.38 -2.37
N GLN A 59 -46.83 -6.72 -3.16
CA GLN A 59 -45.73 -7.38 -3.87
C GLN A 59 -44.56 -7.62 -2.92
N LEU A 60 -43.85 -8.72 -3.15
CA LEU A 60 -42.64 -9.03 -2.40
C LEU A 60 -41.50 -8.13 -2.90
N ALA A 61 -41.00 -7.25 -2.03
CA ALA A 61 -39.88 -6.36 -2.33
C ALA A 61 -38.53 -7.09 -2.19
N GLY A 62 -38.45 -8.07 -1.28
CA GLY A 62 -37.30 -8.94 -1.15
C GLY A 62 -37.43 -9.93 0.01
N TYR A 63 -36.47 -10.85 0.13
CA TYR A 63 -36.47 -11.89 1.15
C TYR A 63 -35.06 -12.37 1.49
N VAL A 64 -34.95 -13.01 2.66
CA VAL A 64 -33.80 -13.84 3.07
C VAL A 64 -34.32 -15.23 3.41
N ASN A 65 -33.71 -16.26 2.85
CA ASN A 65 -33.94 -17.66 3.20
C ASN A 65 -32.68 -18.21 3.88
N PHE A 66 -32.84 -18.72 5.10
CA PHE A 66 -31.76 -19.27 5.90
C PHE A 66 -32.25 -20.44 6.75
N PHE A 67 -31.39 -21.38 7.11
CA PHE A 67 -31.76 -22.46 8.01
C PHE A 67 -30.54 -23.12 8.65
N PRO A 68 -30.68 -23.77 9.82
CA PRO A 68 -29.60 -24.54 10.39
C PRO A 68 -29.35 -25.81 9.56
N CYS A 69 -28.08 -26.14 9.39
CA CYS A 69 -27.63 -27.27 8.58
C CYS A 69 -27.35 -28.49 9.46
N GLU A 70 -27.60 -29.68 8.90
CA GLU A 70 -26.92 -30.88 9.38
C GLU A 70 -25.41 -30.81 9.06
N GLU A 71 -24.59 -31.50 9.85
CA GLU A 71 -23.11 -31.46 9.75
C GLU A 71 -22.60 -31.79 8.34
N GLY A 72 -23.29 -32.69 7.62
CA GLY A 72 -22.95 -33.03 6.24
C GLY A 72 -23.02 -31.83 5.30
N LEU A 73 -24.16 -31.12 5.31
CA LEU A 73 -24.37 -29.94 4.47
C LEU A 73 -23.44 -28.79 4.87
N TYR A 74 -23.21 -28.60 6.17
CA TYR A 74 -22.26 -27.61 6.69
C TYR A 74 -20.85 -27.81 6.09
N ARG A 75 -20.32 -29.04 6.17
CA ARG A 75 -19.00 -29.38 5.62
C ARG A 75 -18.96 -29.31 4.10
N ASP A 76 -20.05 -29.67 3.43
CA ASP A 76 -20.11 -29.64 1.98
C ASP A 76 -20.04 -28.21 1.45
N ASN A 77 -20.79 -27.28 2.03
CA ASN A 77 -20.74 -25.87 1.66
C ASN A 77 -19.35 -25.26 1.93
N LEU A 78 -18.81 -25.49 3.13
CA LEU A 78 -17.59 -24.83 3.57
C LEU A 78 -16.32 -25.41 2.91
N GLU A 79 -16.23 -26.74 2.76
CA GLU A 79 -14.95 -27.42 2.50
C GLU A 79 -14.98 -28.38 1.30
N ARG A 80 -16.08 -29.11 1.05
CA ARG A 80 -16.02 -30.31 0.18
C ARG A 80 -16.61 -30.10 -1.21
N SER A 81 -17.71 -29.37 -1.33
CA SER A 81 -18.43 -29.25 -2.61
C SER A 81 -17.64 -28.38 -3.60
N PRO A 82 -17.46 -28.79 -4.86
CA PRO A 82 -16.80 -27.97 -5.87
C PRO A 82 -17.71 -26.89 -6.47
N VAL A 83 -19.03 -26.97 -6.22
CA VAL A 83 -20.09 -26.10 -6.75
C VAL A 83 -21.06 -25.72 -5.64
N ILE A 84 -21.89 -24.71 -5.86
CA ILE A 84 -22.92 -24.29 -4.90
C ILE A 84 -23.90 -25.45 -4.59
N ARG A 85 -24.23 -25.63 -3.31
CA ARG A 85 -25.37 -26.46 -2.88
C ARG A 85 -26.60 -25.57 -2.83
N ASP A 86 -27.66 -25.95 -3.52
CA ASP A 86 -28.90 -25.17 -3.59
C ASP A 86 -30.11 -26.11 -3.79
N ASP A 87 -30.51 -26.34 -5.03
CA ASP A 87 -31.62 -27.23 -5.37
C ASP A 87 -31.33 -28.70 -5.07
N ASP A 88 -30.09 -29.09 -4.85
CA ASP A 88 -29.73 -30.45 -4.44
C ASP A 88 -29.81 -30.66 -2.92
N ILE A 89 -30.15 -29.63 -2.14
CA ILE A 89 -30.34 -29.72 -0.68
C ILE A 89 -31.67 -30.39 -0.36
N ALA A 90 -31.59 -31.58 0.24
CA ALA A 90 -32.74 -32.35 0.68
C ALA A 90 -33.34 -31.76 1.98
N PRO A 91 -34.66 -31.93 2.23
CA PRO A 91 -35.28 -31.50 3.48
C PRO A 91 -34.65 -32.13 4.73
N GLU A 92 -34.09 -33.33 4.63
CA GLU A 92 -33.41 -34.01 5.73
C GLU A 92 -32.08 -33.35 6.12
N GLU A 93 -31.47 -32.58 5.22
CA GLU A 93 -30.24 -31.83 5.48
C GLU A 93 -30.51 -30.48 6.19
N VAL A 94 -31.78 -30.07 6.25
CA VAL A 94 -32.25 -28.93 7.04
C VAL A 94 -32.50 -29.39 8.48
N ALA A 95 -31.65 -28.92 9.38
CA ALA A 95 -31.72 -29.26 10.79
C ALA A 95 -32.89 -28.54 11.50
N PRO A 96 -33.38 -29.07 12.63
CA PRO A 96 -34.10 -28.26 13.62
C PRO A 96 -33.13 -27.37 14.40
N TYR A 97 -33.63 -26.27 14.97
CA TYR A 97 -32.84 -25.46 15.91
C TYR A 97 -32.53 -26.24 17.19
N ARG A 98 -31.27 -26.21 17.62
CA ARG A 98 -30.73 -26.98 18.75
C ARG A 98 -30.24 -26.05 19.87
N ALA A 99 -30.15 -26.57 21.08
CA ALA A 99 -29.76 -25.79 22.26
C ALA A 99 -28.24 -25.65 22.45
N ASP A 100 -27.44 -26.39 21.68
CA ASP A 100 -25.98 -26.46 21.75
C ASP A 100 -25.32 -25.61 20.67
N GLU A 101 -25.52 -25.95 19.39
CA GLU A 101 -24.91 -25.26 18.26
C GLU A 101 -25.85 -25.22 17.06
N ASN A 102 -25.83 -24.10 16.33
CA ASN A 102 -26.57 -23.96 15.07
C ASN A 102 -25.70 -23.26 14.04
N HIS A 103 -25.31 -24.02 13.03
CA HIS A 103 -24.61 -23.52 11.85
C HIS A 103 -25.63 -23.18 10.77
N LEU A 104 -25.83 -21.89 10.50
CA LEU A 104 -26.84 -21.42 9.56
C LEU A 104 -26.27 -21.32 8.15
N PHE A 105 -27.09 -21.66 7.15
CA PHE A 105 -26.80 -21.36 5.75
C PHE A 105 -27.85 -20.40 5.20
N ILE A 106 -27.40 -19.25 4.68
CA ILE A 106 -28.20 -18.36 3.85
C ILE A 106 -28.14 -18.91 2.43
N ILE A 107 -29.22 -19.58 2.03
CA ILE A 107 -29.35 -20.14 0.67
C ILE A 107 -29.71 -19.06 -0.34
N SER A 108 -30.45 -18.01 0.06
CA SER A 108 -30.85 -16.93 -0.84
C SER A 108 -31.07 -15.62 -0.10
N LEU A 109 -30.62 -14.53 -0.72
CA LEU A 109 -30.83 -13.14 -0.30
C LEU A 109 -31.10 -12.31 -1.56
N ALA A 110 -32.34 -11.84 -1.71
CA ALA A 110 -32.76 -11.13 -2.92
C ALA A 110 -33.58 -9.88 -2.60
N VAL A 111 -33.29 -8.79 -3.34
CA VAL A 111 -34.11 -7.57 -3.37
C VAL A 111 -34.48 -7.29 -4.81
N HIS A 112 -35.79 -7.34 -5.09
CA HIS A 112 -36.31 -7.15 -6.43
C HIS A 112 -35.84 -5.78 -6.99
N PRO A 113 -35.37 -5.70 -8.26
CA PRO A 113 -34.77 -4.49 -8.82
C PRO A 113 -35.60 -3.21 -8.66
N ALA A 114 -36.93 -3.30 -8.76
CA ALA A 114 -37.84 -2.16 -8.57
C ALA A 114 -37.79 -1.52 -7.17
N TYR A 115 -37.24 -2.23 -6.17
CA TYR A 115 -37.13 -1.78 -4.77
C TYR A 115 -35.68 -1.54 -4.35
N GLN A 116 -34.71 -1.73 -5.26
CA GLN A 116 -33.31 -1.42 -4.97
C GLN A 116 -33.11 0.10 -4.83
N GLY A 117 -32.20 0.51 -3.94
CA GLY A 117 -32.00 1.91 -3.58
C GLY A 117 -33.08 2.49 -2.64
N THR A 118 -34.01 1.65 -2.16
CA THR A 118 -35.00 2.01 -1.12
C THR A 118 -34.62 1.43 0.24
N GLU A 119 -35.49 1.61 1.25
CA GLU A 119 -35.29 1.04 2.60
C GLU A 119 -35.47 -0.49 2.67
N ALA A 120 -35.88 -1.16 1.59
CA ALA A 120 -36.18 -2.60 1.59
C ALA A 120 -35.01 -3.47 2.10
N ILE A 121 -33.78 -3.23 1.64
CA ILE A 121 -32.60 -3.99 2.09
C ILE A 121 -32.30 -3.75 3.58
N LYS A 122 -32.50 -2.52 4.06
CA LYS A 122 -32.29 -2.17 5.47
C LYS A 122 -33.30 -2.90 6.36
N LEU A 123 -34.56 -2.95 5.93
CA LEU A 123 -35.60 -3.69 6.64
C LEU A 123 -35.37 -5.20 6.63
N LEU A 124 -34.87 -5.77 5.52
CA LEU A 124 -34.46 -7.18 5.47
C LEU A 124 -33.30 -7.47 6.42
N SER A 125 -32.27 -6.60 6.42
CA SER A 125 -31.09 -6.74 7.27
C SER A 125 -31.49 -6.71 8.76
N ASN A 126 -32.25 -5.70 9.15
CA ASN A 126 -32.74 -5.56 10.53
C ASN A 126 -33.67 -6.71 10.90
N GLY A 127 -34.58 -7.10 10.01
CA GLY A 127 -35.49 -8.22 10.24
C GLY A 127 -34.76 -9.54 10.45
N LEU A 128 -33.68 -9.80 9.71
CA LEU A 128 -32.80 -10.96 9.91
C LEU A 128 -32.12 -10.90 11.28
N ILE A 129 -31.47 -9.79 11.61
CA ILE A 129 -30.78 -9.63 12.90
C ILE A 129 -31.75 -9.79 14.08
N ASP A 130 -32.91 -9.13 14.03
CA ASP A 130 -33.96 -9.23 15.05
C ASP A 130 -34.47 -10.66 15.20
N TYR A 131 -34.60 -11.41 14.10
CA TYR A 131 -35.03 -12.80 14.14
C TYR A 131 -33.95 -13.72 14.74
N LEU A 132 -32.69 -13.54 14.36
CA LEU A 132 -31.57 -14.32 14.92
C LEU A 132 -31.38 -14.04 16.42
N ASN A 133 -31.48 -12.79 16.85
CA ASN A 133 -31.44 -12.42 18.27
C ASN A 133 -32.62 -13.02 19.05
N ARG A 134 -33.80 -13.13 18.44
CA ARG A 134 -34.96 -13.81 19.03
C ARG A 134 -34.70 -15.31 19.22
N LEU A 135 -34.07 -15.97 18.24
CA LEU A 135 -33.67 -17.38 18.35
C LEU A 135 -32.66 -17.58 19.49
N GLN A 136 -31.65 -16.70 19.59
CA GLN A 136 -30.70 -16.74 20.71
C GLN A 136 -31.39 -16.56 22.06
N ALA A 137 -32.32 -15.61 22.17
CA ALA A 137 -33.10 -15.39 23.38
C ALA A 137 -34.01 -16.58 23.76
N GLN A 138 -34.40 -17.41 22.77
CA GLN A 138 -35.14 -18.64 22.97
C GLN A 138 -34.26 -19.83 23.39
N GLY A 139 -32.94 -19.64 23.45
CA GLY A 139 -31.97 -20.69 23.81
C GLY A 139 -31.43 -21.46 22.61
N PHE A 140 -31.56 -20.91 21.39
CA PHE A 140 -30.95 -21.47 20.18
C PHE A 140 -29.73 -20.61 19.79
N PRO A 141 -28.52 -20.94 20.27
CA PRO A 141 -27.33 -20.17 19.95
C PRO A 141 -27.01 -20.26 18.45
N ILE A 142 -26.68 -19.12 17.84
CA ILE A 142 -26.18 -19.08 16.47
C ILE A 142 -24.66 -19.16 16.54
N THR A 143 -24.08 -20.21 15.95
CA THR A 143 -22.64 -20.47 16.01
C THR A 143 -21.89 -19.72 14.92
N ASP A 144 -22.40 -19.82 13.70
CA ASP A 144 -21.92 -19.13 12.52
C ASP A 144 -23.00 -19.12 11.44
N ILE A 145 -22.78 -18.27 10.43
CA ILE A 145 -23.67 -18.14 9.28
C ILE A 145 -22.80 -18.21 8.02
N MET A 146 -23.12 -19.11 7.10
CA MET A 146 -22.47 -19.22 5.80
C MET A 146 -23.40 -18.79 4.67
N GLY A 147 -22.80 -18.39 3.55
CA GLY A 147 -23.52 -18.05 2.33
C GLY A 147 -22.62 -18.15 1.11
N THR A 148 -23.21 -18.33 -0.06
CA THR A 148 -22.46 -18.33 -1.33
C THR A 148 -22.95 -17.18 -2.20
N ALA A 149 -22.05 -16.30 -2.63
CA ALA A 149 -22.39 -15.22 -3.53
C ALA A 149 -22.20 -15.65 -4.99
N VAL A 150 -23.28 -15.53 -5.76
CA VAL A 150 -23.33 -15.81 -7.21
C VAL A 150 -23.30 -14.55 -8.07
N SER A 151 -23.29 -13.36 -7.44
CA SER A 151 -23.32 -12.07 -8.13
C SER A 151 -22.43 -11.02 -7.42
N PRO A 152 -21.99 -9.96 -8.13
CA PRO A 152 -21.26 -8.84 -7.52
C PRO A 152 -22.05 -8.17 -6.38
N ASP A 153 -23.36 -8.01 -6.54
CA ASP A 153 -24.23 -7.44 -5.50
C ASP A 153 -24.34 -8.37 -4.28
N GLY A 154 -24.36 -9.69 -4.48
CA GLY A 154 -24.30 -10.67 -3.41
C GLY A 154 -22.99 -10.61 -2.61
N LYS A 155 -21.85 -10.50 -3.31
CA LYS A 155 -20.53 -10.32 -2.67
C LYS A 155 -20.50 -9.05 -1.82
N LYS A 156 -21.04 -7.95 -2.36
CA LYS A 156 -21.19 -6.68 -1.64
C LYS A 156 -22.10 -6.80 -0.42
N ALA A 157 -23.24 -7.49 -0.53
CA ALA A 157 -24.17 -7.67 0.57
C ALA A 157 -23.54 -8.47 1.72
N LEU A 158 -22.88 -9.60 1.41
CA LEU A 158 -22.21 -10.43 2.41
C LEU A 158 -21.04 -9.71 3.07
N ALA A 159 -20.26 -8.93 2.31
CA ALA A 159 -19.21 -8.07 2.87
C ALA A 159 -19.79 -7.03 3.84
N ASN A 160 -20.88 -6.34 3.50
CA ASN A 160 -21.55 -5.38 4.38
C ASN A 160 -22.14 -6.04 5.65
N TYR A 161 -22.45 -7.34 5.58
CA TYR A 161 -22.88 -8.15 6.72
C TYR A 161 -21.72 -8.74 7.52
N LEU A 162 -20.49 -8.29 7.27
CA LEU A 162 -19.28 -8.74 7.94
C LEU A 162 -18.95 -10.22 7.71
N PHE A 163 -19.35 -10.77 6.57
CA PHE A 163 -18.93 -12.12 6.20
C PHE A 163 -17.55 -12.06 5.54
N ARG A 164 -16.63 -12.92 5.99
CA ARG A 164 -15.29 -13.08 5.42
C ARG A 164 -15.29 -14.11 4.30
N GLU A 165 -14.49 -13.88 3.27
CA GLU A 165 -14.30 -14.84 2.18
C GLU A 165 -13.56 -16.08 2.72
N VAL A 166 -14.05 -17.27 2.36
CA VAL A 166 -13.42 -18.55 2.69
C VAL A 166 -12.71 -19.13 1.48
N ARG A 167 -13.41 -19.22 0.34
CA ARG A 167 -12.89 -19.81 -0.89
C ARG A 167 -13.70 -19.43 -2.12
N THR A 168 -13.08 -19.58 -3.28
CA THR A 168 -13.76 -19.54 -4.58
C THR A 168 -13.94 -20.98 -5.10
N LEU A 169 -15.15 -21.29 -5.54
CA LEU A 169 -15.57 -22.58 -6.08
C LEU A 169 -15.16 -22.74 -7.55
N ALA A 170 -15.28 -23.97 -8.08
CA ALA A 170 -14.86 -24.27 -9.46
C ALA A 170 -15.74 -23.58 -10.52
N ASP A 171 -16.96 -23.21 -10.14
CA ASP A 171 -17.91 -22.45 -10.96
C ASP A 171 -17.70 -20.91 -10.87
N GLY A 172 -16.70 -20.45 -10.11
CA GLY A 172 -16.38 -19.02 -9.92
C GLY A 172 -17.15 -18.33 -8.80
N ASN A 173 -18.08 -19.04 -8.14
CA ASN A 173 -18.82 -18.52 -7.00
C ASN A 173 -17.94 -18.44 -5.75
N THR A 174 -18.26 -17.53 -4.83
CA THR A 174 -17.43 -17.30 -3.64
C THR A 174 -18.21 -17.65 -2.38
N VAL A 175 -17.61 -18.49 -1.52
CA VAL A 175 -18.15 -18.91 -0.23
C VAL A 175 -17.70 -17.95 0.86
N TYR A 176 -18.63 -17.59 1.72
CA TYR A 176 -18.47 -16.64 2.82
C TYR A 176 -18.94 -17.25 4.14
N ILE A 177 -18.34 -16.81 5.24
CA ILE A 177 -18.75 -17.17 6.60
C ILE A 177 -18.73 -15.94 7.52
N CYS A 178 -19.67 -15.88 8.45
CA CYS A 178 -19.71 -14.92 9.55
C CYS A 178 -19.67 -15.69 10.87
N ASP A 179 -18.53 -15.61 11.56
CA ASP A 179 -18.24 -16.36 12.77
C ASP A 179 -17.50 -15.49 13.81
N GLY A 180 -17.39 -16.00 15.04
CA GLY A 180 -16.62 -15.35 16.11
C GLY A 180 -17.07 -13.90 16.39
N LYS A 181 -16.11 -12.96 16.36
CA LYS A 181 -16.38 -11.53 16.60
C LYS A 181 -17.22 -10.90 15.49
N LEU A 182 -17.05 -11.31 14.23
CA LEU A 182 -17.83 -10.79 13.10
C LEU A 182 -19.32 -11.07 13.31
N LEU A 183 -19.64 -12.28 13.77
CA LEU A 183 -21.01 -12.65 14.12
C LEU A 183 -21.56 -11.81 15.28
N GLN A 184 -20.75 -11.53 16.30
CA GLN A 184 -21.18 -10.68 17.42
C GLN A 184 -21.53 -9.25 16.96
N HIS A 185 -20.70 -8.66 16.08
CA HIS A 185 -20.97 -7.34 15.51
C HIS A 185 -22.19 -7.34 14.60
N PHE A 186 -22.34 -8.38 13.76
CA PHE A 186 -23.51 -8.56 12.91
C PHE A 186 -24.80 -8.62 13.74
N LEU A 187 -24.83 -9.44 14.79
CA LEU A 187 -25.98 -9.58 15.70
C LEU A 187 -26.26 -8.31 16.52
N ALA A 188 -25.23 -7.51 16.80
CA ALA A 188 -25.37 -6.19 17.41
C ALA A 188 -25.88 -5.11 16.43
N GLY A 189 -26.04 -5.44 15.14
CA GLY A 189 -26.45 -4.49 14.10
C GLY A 189 -25.37 -3.49 13.71
N GLN A 190 -24.11 -3.76 14.04
CA GLN A 190 -22.95 -2.95 13.69
C GLN A 190 -22.50 -3.25 12.25
N LEU A 191 -23.39 -3.05 11.29
CA LEU A 191 -23.14 -3.32 9.87
C LEU A 191 -22.35 -2.19 9.22
N GLU A 192 -21.47 -2.53 8.27
CA GLU A 192 -20.74 -1.56 7.43
C GLU A 192 -21.63 -1.00 6.31
N VAL A 193 -22.73 -0.31 6.67
CA VAL A 193 -23.58 0.36 5.68
C VAL A 193 -23.07 1.77 5.45
N LYS A 194 -22.22 1.93 4.44
CA LYS A 194 -21.74 3.23 4.01
C LYS A 194 -22.89 4.19 3.75
N SER A 195 -22.75 5.40 4.29
CA SER A 195 -23.68 6.48 3.99
C SER A 195 -23.40 7.16 2.64
N TYR A 196 -22.31 6.82 1.95
CA TYR A 196 -21.87 7.42 0.70
C TYR A 196 -21.44 6.35 -0.31
N LYS A 197 -21.33 6.74 -1.58
CA LYS A 197 -20.56 6.02 -2.59
C LYS A 197 -19.18 6.67 -2.71
N GLY A 198 -18.17 5.94 -3.14
CA GLY A 198 -16.90 6.57 -3.44
C GLY A 198 -15.94 5.70 -4.22
N ASP A 199 -14.98 6.37 -4.84
CA ASP A 199 -13.81 5.78 -5.49
C ASP A 199 -12.58 6.08 -4.63
N MET A 200 -11.61 5.18 -4.65
CA MET A 200 -10.35 5.35 -3.93
C MET A 200 -9.19 5.45 -4.92
N TYR A 201 -8.32 6.44 -4.71
CA TYR A 201 -7.08 6.62 -5.46
C TYR A 201 -5.91 6.45 -4.49
N LEU A 202 -5.22 5.33 -4.59
CA LEU A 202 -4.00 5.07 -3.83
C LEU A 202 -2.82 5.70 -4.58
N LEU A 203 -2.11 6.59 -3.91
CA LEU A 203 -0.99 7.31 -4.49
C LEU A 203 0.29 6.89 -3.76
N MET A 204 1.16 6.15 -4.45
CA MET A 204 2.42 5.69 -3.88
C MET A 204 3.59 6.46 -4.50
N PRO A 205 4.33 7.25 -3.70
CA PRO A 205 5.63 7.79 -4.06
C PRO A 205 6.65 6.67 -4.29
N LEU A 206 7.27 6.64 -5.46
CA LEU A 206 8.24 5.63 -5.86
C LEU A 206 9.51 6.26 -6.45
N ALA A 207 10.63 5.56 -6.32
CA ALA A 207 11.89 5.91 -6.96
C ALA A 207 12.64 4.66 -7.42
N ASP A 208 13.57 4.83 -8.35
CA ASP A 208 14.50 3.78 -8.74
C ASP A 208 15.95 4.25 -8.77
N HIS A 209 16.84 3.29 -8.96
CA HIS A 209 18.26 3.58 -9.17
C HIS A 209 18.48 4.07 -10.60
N ARG A 210 19.42 5.00 -10.80
CA ARG A 210 19.74 5.55 -12.14
C ARG A 210 20.15 4.52 -13.18
N ASP A 211 20.71 3.40 -12.71
CA ASP A 211 21.17 2.30 -13.55
C ASP A 211 20.09 1.22 -13.76
N ASN A 212 18.87 1.42 -13.26
CA ASN A 212 17.76 0.52 -13.47
C ASN A 212 17.23 0.63 -14.90
N LEU A 213 17.46 -0.39 -15.70
CA LEU A 213 16.96 -0.46 -17.08
C LEU A 213 15.54 -1.04 -17.18
N ARG A 214 15.01 -1.68 -16.12
CA ARG A 214 13.73 -2.40 -16.17
C ARG A 214 12.57 -1.45 -16.46
N ILE A 215 12.47 -0.37 -15.69
CA ILE A 215 11.38 0.59 -15.87
C ILE A 215 11.53 1.38 -17.17
N GLY A 216 12.76 1.70 -17.59
CA GLY A 216 13.02 2.39 -18.86
C GLY A 216 12.54 1.57 -20.07
N HIS A 217 12.87 0.27 -20.12
CA HIS A 217 12.37 -0.61 -21.17
C HIS A 217 10.85 -0.76 -21.11
N PHE A 218 10.28 -0.90 -19.91
CA PHE A 218 8.83 -0.98 -19.76
C PHE A 218 8.11 0.27 -20.29
N LEU A 219 8.60 1.48 -19.99
CA LEU A 219 8.00 2.71 -20.49
C LEU A 219 8.07 2.81 -22.03
N GLU A 220 9.15 2.32 -22.63
CA GLU A 220 9.27 2.24 -24.09
C GLU A 220 8.28 1.23 -24.70
N ASP A 221 8.16 0.05 -24.11
CA ASP A 221 7.19 -0.97 -24.51
C ASP A 221 5.75 -0.47 -24.34
N ALA A 222 5.46 0.25 -23.26
CA ALA A 222 4.15 0.83 -22.99
C ALA A 222 3.78 1.88 -24.03
N ARG A 223 4.72 2.75 -24.40
CA ARG A 223 4.55 3.77 -25.43
C ARG A 223 4.29 3.17 -26.82
N THR A 224 4.89 2.02 -27.12
CA THR A 224 4.71 1.31 -28.39
C THR A 224 3.52 0.34 -28.39
N GLY A 225 2.85 0.17 -27.25
CA GLY A 225 1.75 -0.79 -27.09
C GLY A 225 2.21 -2.26 -27.00
N ALA A 226 3.51 -2.50 -26.85
CA ALA A 226 4.10 -3.84 -26.75
C ALA A 226 4.10 -4.39 -25.30
N ALA A 227 3.89 -3.53 -24.30
CA ALA A 227 3.92 -3.93 -22.89
C ALA A 227 2.82 -4.97 -22.57
N GLN A 228 3.25 -6.09 -22.00
CA GLN A 228 2.34 -7.10 -21.44
C GLN A 228 2.16 -6.84 -19.94
N VAL A 229 0.92 -6.54 -19.55
CA VAL A 229 0.56 -6.20 -18.17
C VAL A 229 -0.67 -6.98 -17.71
N PRO A 230 -0.83 -7.26 -16.41
CA PRO A 230 -2.04 -7.88 -15.87
C PRO A 230 -3.31 -7.07 -16.15
N GLY A 231 -4.42 -7.75 -16.42
CA GLY A 231 -5.73 -7.12 -16.58
C GLY A 231 -6.44 -7.48 -17.88
N THR A 232 -7.72 -7.12 -17.94
CA THR A 232 -8.59 -7.31 -19.10
C THR A 232 -8.54 -6.09 -20.03
N ALA A 233 -9.13 -6.19 -21.22
CA ALA A 233 -9.28 -5.05 -22.12
C ALA A 233 -10.16 -3.95 -21.52
N ALA A 234 -11.19 -4.31 -20.74
CA ALA A 234 -12.06 -3.37 -20.05
C ALA A 234 -11.29 -2.61 -18.94
N ASP A 235 -10.47 -3.33 -18.17
CA ASP A 235 -9.60 -2.71 -17.17
C ASP A 235 -8.66 -1.67 -17.81
N ARG A 236 -8.07 -2.03 -18.96
CA ARG A 236 -7.17 -1.13 -19.69
C ARG A 236 -7.90 0.10 -20.24
N ALA A 237 -9.12 -0.05 -20.74
CA ALA A 237 -9.91 1.07 -21.25
C ALA A 237 -10.15 2.13 -20.15
N LEU A 238 -10.50 1.70 -18.95
CA LEU A 238 -10.69 2.61 -17.82
C LEU A 238 -9.38 3.31 -17.40
N ALA A 239 -8.26 2.59 -17.40
CA ALA A 239 -6.95 3.18 -17.15
C ALA A 239 -6.51 4.14 -18.26
N ASP A 240 -6.85 3.86 -19.51
CA ASP A 240 -6.59 4.73 -20.66
C ASP A 240 -7.40 6.04 -20.57
N GLU A 241 -8.64 6.00 -20.08
CA GLU A 241 -9.45 7.19 -19.78
C GLU A 241 -8.78 8.06 -18.70
N LEU A 242 -8.40 7.48 -17.56
CA LEU A 242 -7.66 8.19 -16.51
C LEU A 242 -6.36 8.80 -17.05
N MET A 243 -5.61 8.08 -17.88
CA MET A 243 -4.39 8.60 -18.50
C MET A 243 -4.67 9.73 -19.50
N ALA A 244 -5.79 9.69 -20.21
CA ALA A 244 -6.18 10.74 -21.15
C ALA A 244 -6.51 12.03 -20.39
N ASP A 245 -7.35 11.95 -19.36
CA ASP A 245 -7.75 13.12 -18.57
C ASP A 245 -6.54 13.73 -17.85
N LEU A 246 -5.68 12.92 -17.24
CA LEU A 246 -4.44 13.42 -16.63
C LEU A 246 -3.50 14.09 -17.64
N ARG A 247 -3.44 13.62 -18.90
CA ARG A 247 -2.65 14.28 -19.96
C ARG A 247 -3.26 15.60 -20.37
N ASP A 248 -4.59 15.67 -20.44
CA ASP A 248 -5.31 16.90 -20.75
C ASP A 248 -5.10 17.93 -19.63
N CYS A 249 -5.14 17.51 -18.36
CA CYS A 249 -4.78 18.35 -17.21
C CYS A 249 -3.34 18.86 -17.33
N ILE A 250 -2.35 18.01 -17.67
CA ILE A 250 -0.96 18.44 -17.89
C ILE A 250 -0.88 19.54 -18.96
N ALA A 251 -1.59 19.39 -20.08
CA ALA A 251 -1.57 20.36 -21.16
C ALA A 251 -2.28 21.68 -20.77
N TYR A 252 -3.40 21.58 -20.07
CA TYR A 252 -4.26 22.69 -19.72
C TYR A 252 -3.76 23.47 -18.50
N GLU A 253 -3.38 22.80 -17.41
CA GLU A 253 -3.04 23.39 -16.11
C GLU A 253 -1.58 23.82 -15.99
N CYS A 254 -0.63 23.24 -16.74
CA CYS A 254 0.81 23.43 -16.47
C CYS A 254 1.59 24.32 -17.45
N SER A 255 2.50 25.10 -16.89
CA SER A 255 3.37 26.04 -17.63
C SER A 255 4.82 25.53 -17.82
N ASN A 256 5.28 24.58 -16.99
CA ASN A 256 6.68 24.16 -16.87
C ASN A 256 7.04 22.99 -17.80
N GLU A 257 8.22 23.05 -18.42
CA GLU A 257 8.80 21.99 -19.26
C GLU A 257 8.96 20.64 -18.53
N VAL A 258 9.23 20.64 -17.22
CA VAL A 258 9.37 19.40 -16.44
C VAL A 258 8.07 18.60 -16.39
N VAL A 259 6.93 19.29 -16.33
CA VAL A 259 5.62 18.61 -16.35
C VAL A 259 5.34 18.02 -17.74
N LYS A 260 5.81 18.68 -18.81
CA LYS A 260 5.72 18.14 -20.18
C LYS A 260 6.58 16.90 -20.41
N GLU A 261 7.55 16.65 -19.52
CA GLU A 261 8.40 15.45 -19.55
C GLU A 261 7.80 14.27 -18.78
N LEU A 262 6.65 14.45 -18.13
CA LEU A 262 5.92 13.37 -17.49
C LEU A 262 5.43 12.37 -18.52
N GLN A 263 5.59 11.09 -18.19
CA GLN A 263 5.09 9.97 -18.98
C GLN A 263 4.06 9.21 -18.14
N LEU A 264 2.97 8.81 -18.77
CA LEU A 264 1.94 8.00 -18.14
C LEU A 264 1.95 6.60 -18.75
N ALA A 265 1.97 5.58 -17.91
CA ALA A 265 1.95 4.18 -18.33
C ALA A 265 1.07 3.33 -17.42
N TYR A 266 0.23 2.49 -18.02
CA TYR A 266 -0.59 1.52 -17.31
C TYR A 266 0.23 0.29 -16.93
N LEU A 267 0.36 0.01 -15.63
CA LEU A 267 1.14 -1.11 -15.07
C LEU A 267 0.35 -2.41 -14.97
N GLY A 268 -0.97 -2.31 -15.02
CA GLY A 268 -1.87 -3.44 -14.91
C GLY A 268 -3.00 -3.22 -13.90
N SER A 269 -3.85 -4.22 -13.79
CA SER A 269 -4.92 -4.28 -12.80
C SER A 269 -4.74 -5.47 -11.88
N PHE A 270 -4.97 -5.22 -10.60
CA PHE A 270 -4.65 -6.13 -9.51
C PHE A 270 -5.84 -6.25 -8.57
N ASP A 271 -6.01 -7.41 -7.96
CA ASP A 271 -7.04 -7.65 -6.95
C ASP A 271 -6.42 -7.40 -5.58
N PHE A 272 -6.67 -6.21 -5.01
CA PHE A 272 -6.11 -5.77 -3.73
C PHE A 272 -6.83 -6.45 -2.57
N LEU A 273 -6.06 -7.17 -1.77
CA LEU A 273 -6.55 -7.87 -0.58
C LEU A 273 -7.07 -6.86 0.44
N GLN A 274 -8.26 -7.14 0.97
CA GLN A 274 -8.89 -6.41 2.05
C GLN A 274 -8.94 -7.31 3.28
N THR A 275 -8.41 -6.82 4.39
CA THR A 275 -8.38 -7.54 5.66
C THR A 275 -9.05 -6.71 6.74
N THR A 276 -9.26 -7.29 7.91
CA THR A 276 -9.48 -6.49 9.12
C THR A 276 -8.16 -5.86 9.58
N ASP A 277 -8.17 -5.14 10.70
CA ASP A 277 -6.99 -4.61 11.41
C ASP A 277 -6.11 -5.70 12.07
N GLU A 278 -6.50 -6.99 11.98
CA GLU A 278 -5.68 -8.14 12.39
C GLU A 278 -4.73 -8.57 11.24
N TYR A 279 -3.51 -8.03 11.24
CA TYR A 279 -2.49 -8.31 10.22
C TYR A 279 -1.57 -9.48 10.57
N ALA A 280 -1.32 -10.38 9.59
CA ALA A 280 -0.38 -11.47 9.79
C ALA A 280 1.04 -10.96 10.08
N GLY A 281 1.65 -11.50 11.12
CA GLY A 281 3.04 -11.24 11.50
C GLY A 281 3.29 -9.93 12.26
N LEU A 282 2.26 -9.16 12.63
CA LEU A 282 2.40 -8.09 13.64
C LEU A 282 2.27 -8.63 15.07
N GLU A 283 1.28 -9.48 15.33
CA GLU A 283 1.06 -10.10 16.65
C GLU A 283 0.97 -11.63 16.61
N ASP A 284 0.38 -12.21 15.56
CA ASP A 284 0.30 -13.66 15.33
C ASP A 284 0.63 -13.99 13.85
N PRO A 285 1.59 -14.90 13.57
CA PRO A 285 1.92 -15.32 12.21
C PRO A 285 0.78 -15.98 11.42
N SER A 286 -0.28 -16.44 12.10
CA SER A 286 -1.38 -17.23 11.51
C SER A 286 -2.68 -16.46 11.31
N ARG A 287 -2.73 -15.20 11.72
CA ARG A 287 -3.98 -14.45 11.89
C ARG A 287 -4.07 -13.29 10.90
N GLU A 288 -4.65 -13.58 9.73
CA GLU A 288 -5.10 -12.61 8.73
C GLU A 288 -6.56 -12.93 8.40
N VAL A 289 -7.49 -12.05 8.76
CA VAL A 289 -8.90 -12.23 8.43
C VAL A 289 -9.17 -11.51 7.11
N VAL A 290 -9.31 -12.29 6.03
CA VAL A 290 -9.57 -11.78 4.69
C VAL A 290 -11.05 -11.43 4.54
N VAL A 291 -11.33 -10.14 4.33
CA VAL A 291 -12.68 -9.63 4.04
C VAL A 291 -13.02 -9.82 2.56
N GLY A 292 -12.02 -9.69 1.68
CA GLY A 292 -12.16 -10.00 0.25
C GLY A 292 -11.11 -9.30 -0.60
N HIS A 293 -11.45 -9.01 -1.86
CA HIS A 293 -10.55 -8.36 -2.81
C HIS A 293 -11.24 -7.23 -3.57
N ALA A 294 -10.54 -6.11 -3.75
CA ALA A 294 -10.99 -4.98 -4.53
C ALA A 294 -10.15 -4.83 -5.81
N ARG A 295 -10.82 -4.77 -6.97
CA ARG A 295 -10.15 -4.57 -8.26
C ARG A 295 -9.59 -3.14 -8.32
N GLY A 296 -8.29 -3.01 -8.57
CA GLY A 296 -7.60 -1.73 -8.72
C GLY A 296 -6.84 -1.62 -10.05
N HIS A 297 -6.83 -0.42 -10.64
CA HIS A 297 -6.20 -0.11 -11.93
C HIS A 297 -5.02 0.83 -11.72
N SER A 298 -3.81 0.37 -11.97
CA SER A 298 -2.58 1.09 -11.62
C SER A 298 -1.96 1.82 -12.81
N VAL A 299 -1.93 3.16 -12.73
CA VAL A 299 -1.30 4.08 -13.68
C VAL A 299 -0.06 4.71 -13.04
N LEU A 300 1.09 4.54 -13.67
CA LEU A 300 2.34 5.16 -13.27
C LEU A 300 2.47 6.54 -13.92
N VAL A 301 2.63 7.58 -13.11
CA VAL A 301 3.10 8.89 -13.55
C VAL A 301 4.60 8.94 -13.32
N ALA A 302 5.36 8.97 -14.40
CA ALA A 302 6.80 8.83 -14.40
C ALA A 302 7.49 10.14 -14.79
N HIS A 303 8.55 10.49 -14.07
CA HIS A 303 9.53 11.49 -14.51
C HIS A 303 10.90 10.83 -14.67
N PRO A 304 11.19 10.22 -15.84
CA PRO A 304 12.37 9.37 -16.02
C PRO A 304 13.69 10.07 -15.75
N LYS A 305 13.81 11.36 -16.08
CA LYS A 305 15.07 12.11 -15.89
C LYS A 305 15.50 12.25 -14.44
N THR A 306 14.56 12.25 -13.50
CA THR A 306 14.86 12.33 -12.07
C THR A 306 14.71 11.00 -11.36
N HIS A 307 14.34 9.92 -12.08
CA HIS A 307 14.13 8.59 -11.48
C HIS A 307 13.12 8.66 -10.32
N MET A 308 12.02 9.39 -10.54
CA MET A 308 10.91 9.57 -9.59
C MET A 308 9.60 9.21 -10.27
N TYR A 309 8.70 8.61 -9.51
CA TYR A 309 7.41 8.16 -10.01
C TYR A 309 6.35 8.31 -8.92
N VAL A 310 5.11 8.53 -9.33
CA VAL A 310 3.93 8.41 -8.47
C VAL A 310 3.03 7.37 -9.10
N LEU A 311 2.78 6.29 -8.38
CA LEU A 311 1.84 5.26 -8.80
C LEU A 311 0.44 5.64 -8.31
N CYS A 312 -0.48 5.88 -9.24
CA CYS A 312 -1.88 6.12 -8.98
C CYS A 312 -2.68 4.85 -9.26
N THR A 313 -3.28 4.25 -8.22
CA THR A 313 -4.17 3.10 -8.37
C THR A 313 -5.61 3.51 -8.09
N LEU A 314 -6.45 3.44 -9.12
CA LEU A 314 -7.90 3.67 -9.01
C LEU A 314 -8.61 2.38 -8.60
N LEU A 315 -9.33 2.41 -7.48
CA LEU A 315 -10.30 1.39 -7.09
C LEU A 315 -11.72 1.98 -7.23
N PRO A 316 -12.41 1.71 -8.35
CA PRO A 316 -13.70 2.32 -8.64
C PRO A 316 -14.81 1.69 -7.79
N ALA A 317 -15.78 2.51 -7.37
CA ALA A 317 -16.92 2.10 -6.57
C ALA A 317 -16.54 1.18 -5.39
N PHE A 318 -15.52 1.61 -4.63
CA PHE A 318 -14.85 0.78 -3.63
C PHE A 318 -15.85 0.17 -2.64
N PRO A 319 -15.98 -1.17 -2.58
CA PRO A 319 -17.10 -1.81 -1.89
C PRO A 319 -16.90 -1.93 -0.37
N TYR A 320 -15.66 -1.98 0.11
CA TYR A 320 -15.30 -2.19 1.52
C TYR A 320 -15.10 -0.87 2.27
N SER A 321 -15.06 -0.86 3.60
CA SER A 321 -14.77 0.36 4.37
C SER A 321 -13.54 1.12 3.86
N MET A 322 -13.69 2.42 3.55
CA MET A 322 -12.59 3.26 3.05
C MET A 322 -11.46 3.31 4.08
N THR A 323 -11.82 3.47 5.35
CA THR A 323 -10.89 3.60 6.48
C THR A 323 -10.09 2.31 6.70
N GLN A 324 -10.66 1.15 6.38
CA GLN A 324 -9.95 -0.13 6.50
C GLN A 324 -8.79 -0.22 5.50
N MET A 325 -9.03 0.22 4.26
CA MET A 325 -7.96 0.26 3.26
C MET A 325 -6.93 1.35 3.59
N GLU A 326 -7.36 2.50 4.12
CA GLU A 326 -6.43 3.53 4.59
C GLU A 326 -5.55 3.04 5.74
N ASP A 327 -6.09 2.26 6.68
CA ASP A 327 -5.34 1.60 7.74
C ASP A 327 -4.30 0.64 7.15
N GLN A 328 -4.70 -0.22 6.22
CA GLN A 328 -3.77 -1.12 5.50
C GLN A 328 -2.63 -0.35 4.82
N VAL A 329 -2.94 0.76 4.15
CA VAL A 329 -1.94 1.65 3.54
C VAL A 329 -1.04 2.25 4.61
N SER A 330 -1.59 2.65 5.75
CA SER A 330 -0.86 3.27 6.84
C SER A 330 0.17 2.36 7.51
N PHE A 331 -0.09 1.05 7.52
CA PHE A 331 0.79 0.00 8.05
C PHE A 331 1.72 -0.65 7.00
N ASP A 332 1.79 -0.08 5.78
CA ASP A 332 2.50 -0.66 4.63
C ASP A 332 2.03 -2.11 4.32
N TYR A 333 0.76 -2.40 4.59
CA TYR A 333 0.13 -3.72 4.46
C TYR A 333 -0.74 -3.82 3.19
N LEU A 334 -0.15 -3.44 2.05
CA LEU A 334 -0.80 -3.56 0.74
C LEU A 334 -0.42 -4.87 0.07
N LYS A 335 -1.38 -5.80 0.01
CA LYS A 335 -1.25 -7.08 -0.71
C LYS A 335 -2.18 -7.15 -1.92
N VAL A 336 -1.76 -7.89 -2.93
CA VAL A 336 -2.55 -8.20 -4.11
C VAL A 336 -2.57 -9.70 -4.33
N ALA A 337 -3.67 -10.22 -4.90
CA ALA A 337 -3.68 -11.57 -5.42
C ALA A 337 -2.52 -11.75 -6.40
N LYS A 338 -1.84 -12.89 -6.33
CA LYS A 338 -0.63 -13.18 -7.09
C LYS A 338 -0.80 -12.81 -8.57
N PRO A 339 -0.05 -11.82 -9.08
CA PRO A 339 -0.15 -11.41 -10.47
C PRO A 339 0.25 -12.54 -11.43
N ALA A 340 -0.49 -12.69 -12.53
CA ALA A 340 -0.25 -13.76 -13.51
C ALA A 340 1.09 -13.62 -14.25
N ASP A 341 1.64 -12.41 -14.29
CA ASP A 341 2.91 -12.09 -14.95
C ASP A 341 4.13 -12.21 -14.02
N LEU A 342 3.92 -12.65 -12.77
CA LEU A 342 4.96 -12.95 -11.81
C LEU A 342 5.54 -14.34 -12.09
N GLY A 343 6.80 -14.38 -12.54
CA GLY A 343 7.49 -15.63 -12.90
C GLY A 343 7.82 -16.52 -11.70
N SER A 344 8.30 -17.74 -11.98
CA SER A 344 8.74 -18.70 -10.94
C SER A 344 10.18 -18.46 -10.45
N ALA A 345 10.99 -17.73 -11.24
CA ALA A 345 12.34 -17.34 -10.90
C ALA A 345 12.33 -15.91 -10.36
N ILE A 346 12.54 -15.77 -9.05
CA ILE A 346 12.42 -14.50 -8.32
C ILE A 346 13.75 -14.21 -7.64
N SER A 347 14.20 -12.96 -7.63
CA SER A 347 15.40 -12.59 -6.86
C SER A 347 15.20 -12.84 -5.36
N VAL A 348 16.25 -13.20 -4.61
CA VAL A 348 16.13 -13.38 -3.14
C VAL A 348 15.57 -12.12 -2.48
N LEU A 349 15.99 -10.94 -2.94
CA LEU A 349 15.49 -9.65 -2.47
C LEU A 349 13.99 -9.46 -2.78
N GLY A 350 13.57 -9.78 -4.01
CA GLY A 350 12.17 -9.73 -4.43
C GLY A 350 11.30 -10.69 -3.65
N TRP A 351 11.77 -11.92 -3.41
CA TRP A 351 11.05 -12.91 -2.62
C TRP A 351 10.82 -12.42 -1.18
N LYS A 352 11.84 -11.86 -0.52
CA LYS A 352 11.70 -11.25 0.81
C LYS A 352 10.66 -10.12 0.82
N ALA A 353 10.71 -9.28 -0.21
CA ALA A 353 9.78 -8.16 -0.33
C ALA A 353 8.33 -8.62 -0.63
N LEU A 354 8.15 -9.78 -1.26
CA LEU A 354 6.83 -10.33 -1.59
C LEU A 354 6.11 -11.00 -0.41
N VAL A 355 6.85 -11.47 0.62
CA VAL A 355 6.31 -12.33 1.71
C VAL A 355 6.45 -11.69 3.12
N ARG A 356 7.11 -10.52 3.23
CA ARG A 356 7.50 -9.81 4.48
C ARG A 356 8.65 -10.49 5.25
N PRO A 357 9.59 -9.72 5.86
CA PRO A 357 10.68 -10.29 6.65
C PRO A 357 10.19 -10.95 7.95
N GLY A 358 10.78 -12.08 8.34
CA GLY A 358 10.59 -12.71 9.66
C GLY A 358 9.85 -14.05 9.68
N ALA A 359 9.33 -14.54 8.54
CA ALA A 359 8.77 -15.90 8.48
C ALA A 359 9.87 -16.94 8.71
N ALA A 360 9.57 -18.05 9.40
CA ALA A 360 10.52 -19.16 9.61
C ALA A 360 11.14 -19.70 8.30
N GLU A 361 10.43 -19.50 7.19
CA GLU A 361 10.85 -19.79 5.82
C GLU A 361 12.03 -18.92 5.35
N GLU A 362 12.17 -17.67 5.82
CA GLU A 362 13.24 -16.76 5.42
C GLU A 362 14.62 -17.30 5.77
N GLN A 363 14.78 -17.83 6.99
CA GLN A 363 16.05 -18.42 7.43
C GLN A 363 16.42 -19.66 6.60
N GLN A 364 15.43 -20.47 6.20
CA GLN A 364 15.67 -21.64 5.34
C GLN A 364 16.05 -21.25 3.91
N VAL A 365 15.39 -20.25 3.33
CA VAL A 365 15.69 -19.76 1.97
C VAL A 365 17.08 -19.12 1.91
N LEU A 366 17.42 -18.28 2.90
CA LEU A 366 18.74 -17.66 3.01
C LEU A 366 19.86 -18.69 3.18
N ALA A 367 19.65 -19.69 4.03
CA ALA A 367 20.63 -20.76 4.23
C ALA A 367 20.91 -21.57 2.95
N LYS A 368 19.93 -21.66 2.04
CA LYS A 368 20.02 -22.45 0.81
C LYS A 368 20.53 -21.66 -0.40
N HIS A 369 20.17 -20.39 -0.53
CA HIS A 369 20.40 -19.60 -1.75
C HIS A 369 21.33 -18.39 -1.57
N GLY A 370 21.71 -18.02 -0.34
CA GLY A 370 22.47 -16.81 -0.05
C GLY A 370 21.68 -15.52 -0.33
N GLU A 371 22.32 -14.36 -0.20
CA GLU A 371 21.65 -13.05 -0.31
C GLU A 371 21.53 -12.51 -1.75
N GLN A 372 22.38 -12.96 -2.68
CA GLN A 372 22.49 -12.41 -4.04
C GLN A 372 22.08 -13.41 -5.14
N GLY A 373 21.21 -14.38 -4.81
CA GLY A 373 20.75 -15.43 -5.73
C GLY A 373 19.36 -15.19 -6.33
N THR A 374 18.94 -16.13 -7.18
CA THR A 374 17.54 -16.30 -7.60
C THR A 374 16.96 -17.54 -6.92
N VAL A 375 15.74 -17.45 -6.40
CA VAL A 375 14.98 -18.55 -5.84
C VAL A 375 14.02 -19.06 -6.90
N GLN A 376 14.03 -20.36 -7.15
CA GLN A 376 12.94 -21.03 -7.86
C GLN A 376 11.85 -21.32 -6.83
N VAL A 377 10.77 -20.56 -6.88
CA VAL A 377 9.67 -20.69 -5.93
C VAL A 377 8.66 -21.65 -6.54
N ALA A 378 8.46 -22.80 -5.90
CA ALA A 378 7.49 -23.80 -6.36
C ALA A 378 6.06 -23.27 -6.21
N GLU A 379 5.75 -22.62 -5.09
CA GLU A 379 4.47 -21.95 -4.83
C GLU A 379 4.71 -20.66 -4.04
N LEU A 380 4.25 -19.54 -4.59
CA LEU A 380 4.11 -18.27 -3.86
C LEU A 380 2.76 -18.29 -3.13
N PRO A 381 2.60 -17.52 -2.03
CA PRO A 381 1.30 -17.37 -1.39
C PRO A 381 0.26 -16.83 -2.39
N ARG A 382 -1.03 -17.09 -2.10
CA ARG A 382 -2.16 -16.58 -2.88
C ARG A 382 -2.08 -15.07 -3.05
N ASP A 383 -1.71 -14.38 -1.98
CA ASP A 383 -1.59 -12.92 -1.92
C ASP A 383 -0.16 -12.51 -1.56
N VAL A 384 0.39 -11.56 -2.31
CA VAL A 384 1.77 -11.06 -2.17
C VAL A 384 1.78 -9.56 -1.91
N PHE A 385 2.81 -9.05 -1.24
CA PHE A 385 2.97 -7.61 -1.03
C PHE A 385 3.17 -6.87 -2.36
N PHE A 386 2.37 -5.83 -2.58
CA PHE A 386 2.37 -5.08 -3.83
C PHE A 386 3.67 -4.31 -4.04
N ALA A 387 4.24 -3.72 -2.98
CA ALA A 387 5.57 -3.09 -3.04
C ALA A 387 6.66 -4.09 -3.45
N GLY A 388 6.55 -5.35 -3.01
CA GLY A 388 7.46 -6.43 -3.42
C GLY A 388 7.34 -6.78 -4.90
N TYR A 389 6.11 -6.81 -5.43
CA TYR A 389 5.87 -6.98 -6.87
C TYR A 389 6.49 -5.84 -7.68
N LEU A 390 6.28 -4.58 -7.27
CA LEU A 390 6.83 -3.41 -7.95
C LEU A 390 8.36 -3.42 -7.98
N LEU A 391 8.98 -3.81 -6.87
CA LEU A 391 10.42 -3.97 -6.77
C LEU A 391 10.94 -5.06 -7.70
N GLU A 392 10.36 -6.26 -7.65
CA GLU A 392 10.84 -7.39 -8.44
C GLU A 392 10.63 -7.16 -9.93
N LYS A 393 9.45 -6.67 -10.34
CA LYS A 393 9.11 -6.52 -11.76
C LYS A 393 9.79 -5.30 -12.39
N TYR A 394 9.75 -4.16 -11.71
CA TYR A 394 10.12 -2.86 -12.28
C TYR A 394 11.38 -2.23 -11.65
N GLY A 395 11.87 -2.77 -10.54
CA GLY A 395 12.97 -2.14 -9.78
C GLY A 395 12.53 -0.86 -9.06
N LEU A 396 11.23 -0.70 -8.82
CA LEU A 396 10.66 0.46 -8.16
C LEU A 396 10.64 0.26 -6.64
N HIS A 397 11.13 1.25 -5.91
CA HIS A 397 11.15 1.25 -4.44
C HIS A 397 10.16 2.29 -3.91
N ALA A 398 9.40 1.93 -2.88
CA ALA A 398 8.63 2.89 -2.09
C ALA A 398 9.54 3.97 -1.50
N CYS A 399 9.13 5.23 -1.68
CA CYS A 399 9.94 6.40 -1.38
C CYS A 399 9.09 7.54 -0.82
N GLY A 400 8.76 7.43 0.47
CA GLY A 400 7.81 8.31 1.15
C GLY A 400 6.56 7.54 1.55
N ASN A 401 5.65 8.21 2.23
CA ASN A 401 4.39 7.61 2.68
C ASN A 401 3.40 7.58 1.52
N ALA A 402 2.67 6.47 1.37
CA ALA A 402 1.53 6.42 0.48
C ALA A 402 0.39 7.33 1.01
N THR A 403 -0.39 7.87 0.08
CA THR A 403 -1.50 8.79 0.36
C THR A 403 -2.77 8.27 -0.30
N CYS A 404 -3.88 8.33 0.44
CA CYS A 404 -5.19 7.98 -0.10
C CYS A 404 -5.94 9.25 -0.50
N ALA A 405 -6.43 9.30 -1.73
CA ALA A 405 -7.38 10.30 -2.17
C ALA A 405 -8.75 9.65 -2.37
N LEU A 406 -9.72 10.05 -1.56
CA LEU A 406 -11.07 9.48 -1.50
C LEU A 406 -12.03 10.43 -2.21
N CYS A 407 -12.63 9.97 -3.31
CA CYS A 407 -13.68 10.73 -4.00
C CYS A 407 -15.04 10.20 -3.57
N LEU A 408 -15.79 10.98 -2.78
CA LEU A 408 -17.04 10.56 -2.14
C LEU A 408 -18.24 11.31 -2.73
N SER A 409 -19.39 10.64 -2.78
CA SER A 409 -20.64 11.23 -3.26
C SER A 409 -21.30 12.19 -2.27
N GLN A 410 -20.99 12.03 -0.98
CA GLN A 410 -21.44 12.89 0.10
C GLN A 410 -20.55 12.69 1.33
N LYS A 411 -20.56 13.67 2.23
CA LYS A 411 -19.85 13.58 3.51
C LYS A 411 -20.40 12.41 4.32
N PRO A 412 -19.54 11.62 5.00
CA PRO A 412 -19.99 10.61 5.94
C PRO A 412 -21.00 11.16 6.96
N ARG A 413 -22.07 10.40 7.24
CA ARG A 413 -23.09 10.80 8.22
C ARG A 413 -22.54 10.85 9.63
N ASP A 414 -21.70 9.88 9.99
CA ASP A 414 -20.96 9.93 11.23
C ASP A 414 -19.71 10.78 11.03
N ARG A 415 -19.55 11.78 11.89
CA ARG A 415 -18.36 12.63 11.90
C ARG A 415 -17.09 11.83 12.16
N ARG A 416 -17.17 10.78 12.98
CA ARG A 416 -16.02 9.93 13.33
C ARG A 416 -15.44 9.25 12.11
N GLU A 417 -16.29 8.76 11.22
CA GLU A 417 -15.85 8.11 9.97
C GLU A 417 -14.98 9.06 9.12
N LEU A 418 -15.32 10.35 9.04
CA LEU A 418 -14.46 11.33 8.37
C LEU A 418 -13.14 11.57 9.11
N GLN A 419 -13.14 11.57 10.45
CA GLN A 419 -11.93 11.73 11.25
C GLN A 419 -11.00 10.52 11.07
N ASP A 420 -11.54 9.31 11.05
CA ASP A 420 -10.81 8.06 10.84
C ASP A 420 -10.22 7.99 9.42
N MET A 421 -10.98 8.43 8.41
CA MET A 421 -10.44 8.61 7.05
C MET A 421 -9.23 9.55 7.04
N LEU A 422 -9.37 10.72 7.68
CA LEU A 422 -8.30 11.71 7.71
C LEU A 422 -7.07 11.23 8.50
N ALA A 423 -7.22 10.40 9.52
CA ALA A 423 -6.08 9.84 10.23
C ALA A 423 -5.47 8.61 9.54
N GLY A 424 -6.19 7.98 8.61
CA GLY A 424 -5.82 6.73 8.00
C GLY A 424 -5.82 5.57 9.00
N GLU A 425 -6.85 5.54 9.87
CA GLU A 425 -7.10 4.54 10.91
C GLU A 425 -8.44 3.85 10.63
N ALA A 426 -8.59 2.58 11.00
CA ALA A 426 -9.84 1.86 10.77
C ALA A 426 -10.98 2.37 11.68
N TYR A 427 -12.12 2.79 11.08
CA TYR A 427 -13.34 3.21 11.80
C TYR A 427 -13.91 2.10 12.70
N HIS A 428 -13.76 0.84 12.29
CA HIS A 428 -14.10 -0.34 13.08
C HIS A 428 -12.83 -1.10 13.44
N ASN A 429 -12.19 -0.71 14.55
CA ASN A 429 -11.13 -1.51 15.14
C ASN A 429 -11.75 -2.72 15.88
N PHE A 430 -11.37 -3.94 15.50
CA PHE A 430 -12.03 -5.18 15.97
C PHE A 430 -11.70 -5.53 17.42
N GLU A 431 -10.79 -4.81 18.07
CA GLU A 431 -10.43 -5.01 19.47
C GLU A 431 -10.70 -3.80 20.36
N ARG A 432 -10.91 -2.61 19.79
CA ARG A 432 -10.82 -1.34 20.53
C ARG A 432 -11.87 -0.32 20.09
N GLU A 433 -12.73 0.10 21.01
CA GLU A 433 -13.62 1.25 20.84
C GLU A 433 -12.94 2.59 21.21
N TYR A 434 -11.79 2.89 20.60
CA TYR A 434 -11.16 4.21 20.79
C TYR A 434 -11.60 5.16 19.68
N CYS A 435 -11.69 6.45 20.01
CA CYS A 435 -11.97 7.51 19.05
C CYS A 435 -10.73 8.37 18.91
N ILE A 436 -10.48 8.87 17.70
CA ILE A 436 -9.43 9.87 17.49
C ILE A 436 -9.82 11.14 18.24
N ASP A 437 -9.02 11.48 19.24
CA ASP A 437 -9.10 12.75 19.95
C ASP A 437 -7.77 13.49 19.78
N CYS A 438 -7.55 14.00 18.56
CA CYS A 438 -6.38 14.83 18.27
C CYS A 438 -6.80 16.11 17.54
N ASP A 439 -6.31 17.24 18.04
CA ASP A 439 -6.66 18.57 17.54
C ASP A 439 -6.43 18.76 16.02
N PRO A 440 -5.33 18.25 15.42
CA PRO A 440 -5.11 18.42 13.98
C PRO A 440 -6.19 17.74 13.14
N ILE A 441 -6.60 16.51 13.48
CA ILE A 441 -7.64 15.77 12.74
C ILE A 441 -9.02 16.36 13.02
N ASN A 442 -9.29 16.76 14.26
CA ASN A 442 -10.52 17.46 14.61
C ASN A 442 -10.69 18.73 13.77
N SER A 443 -9.66 19.56 13.69
CA SER A 443 -9.66 20.78 12.88
C SER A 443 -9.78 20.49 11.38
N ALA A 444 -9.05 19.47 10.89
CA ALA A 444 -9.11 19.03 9.49
C ALA A 444 -10.52 18.56 9.09
N SER A 445 -11.24 17.84 9.96
CA SER A 445 -12.58 17.33 9.69
C SER A 445 -13.68 18.41 9.65
N GLU A 446 -13.42 19.57 10.24
CA GLU A 446 -14.33 20.72 10.29
C GLU A 446 -14.04 21.78 9.23
N THR A 447 -12.81 21.82 8.71
CA THR A 447 -12.35 22.87 7.81
C THR A 447 -12.45 22.43 6.35
N ASN A 448 -13.50 22.84 5.66
CA ASN A 448 -13.57 22.68 4.19
C ASN A 448 -12.53 23.58 3.50
N ARG A 449 -11.63 22.97 2.73
CA ARG A 449 -10.54 23.60 1.99
C ARG A 449 -10.85 23.79 0.49
N SER A 450 -12.06 23.49 0.02
CA SER A 450 -12.44 23.61 -1.40
C SER A 450 -12.22 25.02 -1.96
N GLN A 451 -11.66 25.12 -3.17
CA GLN A 451 -11.55 26.38 -3.90
C GLN A 451 -12.78 26.69 -4.77
N PHE A 452 -13.57 25.67 -5.06
CA PHE A 452 -14.76 25.78 -5.89
C PHE A 452 -16.01 25.31 -5.14
N ASP A 453 -17.18 25.74 -5.60
CA ASP A 453 -18.46 25.47 -4.95
C ASP A 453 -19.00 24.05 -5.20
N HIS A 454 -18.48 23.36 -6.22
CA HIS A 454 -18.95 22.04 -6.63
C HIS A 454 -18.38 20.87 -5.84
N TYR A 455 -17.44 21.11 -4.92
CA TYR A 455 -16.91 20.07 -4.03
C TYR A 455 -16.64 20.59 -2.62
N GLU A 456 -16.33 19.68 -1.71
CA GLU A 456 -15.69 19.96 -0.42
C GLU A 456 -14.39 19.16 -0.34
N ALA A 457 -13.34 19.72 0.26
CA ALA A 457 -12.08 19.02 0.45
C ALA A 457 -11.64 19.10 1.91
N TYR A 458 -11.31 17.94 2.47
CA TYR A 458 -10.78 17.80 3.83
C TYR A 458 -9.42 17.10 3.72
N LEU A 459 -8.40 17.69 4.33
CA LEU A 459 -7.01 17.33 4.07
C LEU A 459 -6.30 16.98 5.37
N SER A 460 -5.50 15.93 5.33
CA SER A 460 -4.54 15.57 6.38
C SER A 460 -3.19 15.20 5.77
N GLN A 461 -2.25 14.80 6.61
CA GLN A 461 -0.97 14.27 6.15
C GLN A 461 -1.10 12.95 5.37
N ARG A 462 -2.14 12.16 5.65
CA ARG A 462 -2.30 10.79 5.11
C ARG A 462 -3.37 10.66 4.04
N ALA A 463 -4.38 11.53 4.09
CA ALA A 463 -5.56 11.38 3.26
C ALA A 463 -6.08 12.72 2.72
N VAL A 464 -6.72 12.62 1.58
CA VAL A 464 -7.45 13.69 0.92
C VAL A 464 -8.88 13.22 0.71
N VAL A 465 -9.83 13.76 1.47
CA VAL A 465 -11.24 13.43 1.32
C VAL A 465 -11.91 14.51 0.47
N TYR A 466 -12.25 14.16 -0.77
CA TYR A 466 -12.91 15.00 -1.75
C TYR A 466 -14.38 14.59 -1.85
N VAL A 467 -15.29 15.47 -1.45
CA VAL A 467 -16.74 15.24 -1.54
C VAL A 467 -17.27 15.95 -2.77
N ASP A 468 -17.57 15.20 -3.83
CA ASP A 468 -18.11 15.74 -5.07
C ASP A 468 -19.62 15.95 -4.97
N LYS A 469 -20.08 17.20 -5.10
CA LYS A 469 -21.51 17.52 -5.10
C LYS A 469 -22.20 17.13 -6.42
N ARG A 470 -21.43 16.71 -7.43
CA ARG A 470 -21.89 16.28 -8.75
C ARG A 470 -21.56 14.81 -9.05
N PHE A 471 -21.38 13.99 -8.02
CA PHE A 471 -20.96 12.59 -8.15
C PHE A 471 -21.79 11.81 -9.17
N ALA A 472 -21.19 11.53 -10.33
CA ALA A 472 -21.87 10.89 -11.45
C ALA A 472 -22.04 9.37 -11.23
N PRO A 473 -23.13 8.75 -11.70
CA PRO A 473 -23.28 7.29 -11.67
C PRO A 473 -22.20 6.56 -12.49
N ASP A 474 -21.80 7.19 -13.60
CA ASP A 474 -20.80 6.70 -14.54
C ASP A 474 -19.38 7.00 -14.06
N ILE A 475 -18.48 6.00 -14.09
CA ILE A 475 -17.11 6.15 -13.58
C ILE A 475 -16.27 7.08 -14.45
N SER A 476 -16.44 7.04 -15.77
CA SER A 476 -15.67 7.88 -16.70
C SER A 476 -15.90 9.37 -16.42
N GLN A 477 -17.14 9.77 -16.16
CA GLN A 477 -17.46 11.15 -15.73
C GLN A 477 -16.87 11.52 -14.37
N ARG A 478 -16.80 10.56 -13.42
CA ARG A 478 -16.18 10.83 -12.12
C ARG A 478 -14.67 11.02 -12.23
N ILE A 479 -14.02 10.27 -13.12
CA ILE A 479 -12.59 10.45 -13.43
C ILE A 479 -12.36 11.85 -14.00
N ASP A 480 -13.11 12.25 -15.03
CA ASP A 480 -13.04 13.57 -15.65
C ASP A 480 -13.20 14.70 -14.61
N PHE A 481 -14.23 14.63 -13.77
CA PHE A 481 -14.48 15.65 -12.74
C PHE A 481 -13.41 15.73 -11.65
N PHE A 482 -12.68 14.65 -11.40
CA PHE A 482 -11.67 14.58 -10.35
C PHE A 482 -10.23 14.74 -10.87
N ALA A 483 -10.00 14.59 -12.18
CA ALA A 483 -8.68 14.54 -12.79
C ALA A 483 -7.83 15.78 -12.51
N ASP A 484 -8.42 16.98 -12.59
CA ASP A 484 -7.72 18.24 -12.30
C ASP A 484 -7.16 18.24 -10.88
N TYR A 485 -8.00 17.94 -9.89
CA TYR A 485 -7.61 17.93 -8.48
C TYR A 485 -6.62 16.79 -8.18
N LEU A 486 -6.86 15.59 -8.72
CA LEU A 486 -5.97 14.44 -8.62
C LEU A 486 -4.57 14.77 -9.16
N PHE A 487 -4.49 15.49 -10.28
CA PHE A 487 -3.24 15.92 -10.88
C PHE A 487 -2.46 16.89 -9.97
N VAL A 488 -3.14 17.83 -9.31
CA VAL A 488 -2.52 18.72 -8.30
C VAL A 488 -1.95 17.90 -7.12
N ILE A 489 -2.66 16.86 -6.67
CA ILE A 489 -2.17 15.94 -5.63
C ILE A 489 -0.89 15.23 -6.12
N ILE A 490 -0.91 14.64 -7.32
CA ILE A 490 0.23 13.92 -7.90
C ILE A 490 1.47 14.82 -7.99
N LEU A 491 1.33 16.06 -8.47
CA LEU A 491 2.44 17.01 -8.53
C LEU A 491 2.99 17.38 -7.14
N THR A 492 2.11 17.50 -6.15
CA THR A 492 2.54 17.72 -4.76
C THR A 492 3.31 16.52 -4.22
N LEU A 493 2.88 15.29 -4.54
CA LEU A 493 3.58 14.07 -4.13
C LEU A 493 4.95 13.89 -4.81
N PHE A 494 5.17 14.44 -6.02
CA PHE A 494 6.51 14.48 -6.61
C PHE A 494 7.50 15.28 -5.76
N GLN A 495 7.05 16.34 -5.08
CA GLN A 495 7.90 17.09 -4.14
C GLN A 495 8.27 16.21 -2.93
N ASN A 496 7.30 15.48 -2.40
CA ASN A 496 7.50 14.57 -1.26
C ASN A 496 8.46 13.45 -1.66
N THR A 497 8.30 12.92 -2.86
CA THR A 497 9.18 11.89 -3.45
C THR A 497 10.60 12.42 -3.56
N ALA A 498 10.79 13.65 -4.01
CA ALA A 498 12.11 14.27 -4.13
C ALA A 498 12.83 14.36 -2.77
N LEU A 499 12.14 14.85 -1.73
CA LEU A 499 12.65 14.94 -0.37
C LEU A 499 12.97 13.56 0.21
N ALA A 500 12.01 12.64 0.13
CA ALA A 500 12.15 11.29 0.67
C ALA A 500 13.32 10.54 0.01
N LYS A 501 13.49 10.72 -1.31
CA LYS A 501 14.60 10.14 -2.07
C LYS A 501 15.94 10.70 -1.63
N ALA A 502 16.03 12.03 -1.52
CA ALA A 502 17.25 12.70 -1.10
C ALA A 502 17.63 12.34 0.35
N ALA A 503 16.66 12.38 1.27
CA ALA A 503 16.82 11.98 2.66
C ALA A 503 17.30 10.53 2.80
N LYS A 504 16.62 9.58 2.14
CA LYS A 504 17.01 8.15 2.15
C LYS A 504 18.42 7.93 1.63
N ARG A 505 18.85 8.71 0.64
CA ARG A 505 20.23 8.65 0.11
C ARG A 505 21.25 9.17 1.12
N VAL A 506 20.97 10.29 1.77
CA VAL A 506 21.84 10.86 2.81
C VAL A 506 21.96 9.89 3.99
N THR A 507 20.84 9.40 4.51
CA THR A 507 20.82 8.42 5.60
C THR A 507 21.62 7.16 5.26
N GLY A 508 21.40 6.56 4.09
CA GLY A 508 22.13 5.35 3.69
C GLY A 508 23.65 5.55 3.61
N ILE A 509 24.10 6.71 3.11
CA ILE A 509 25.54 7.04 3.06
C ILE A 509 26.12 7.21 4.47
N LEU A 510 25.36 7.78 5.41
CA LEU A 510 25.78 7.95 6.80
C LEU A 510 25.86 6.61 7.54
N GLU A 511 24.94 5.69 7.27
CA GLU A 511 24.89 4.35 7.88
C GLU A 511 26.02 3.43 7.39
N GLU A 512 26.30 3.42 6.08
CA GLU A 512 27.29 2.51 5.47
C GLU A 512 28.75 2.84 5.85
N SER A 513 29.00 3.94 6.58
CA SER A 513 30.34 4.39 6.97
C SER A 513 31.32 4.54 5.79
N THR A 514 30.80 4.68 4.57
CA THR A 514 31.58 4.76 3.33
C THR A 514 32.43 6.04 3.31
N ASP A 515 33.51 6.05 2.52
CA ASP A 515 34.32 7.26 2.35
C ASP A 515 33.54 8.32 1.56
N ILE A 516 32.83 9.19 2.30
CA ILE A 516 32.10 10.33 1.76
C ILE A 516 33.10 11.38 1.28
N THR A 517 33.14 11.60 -0.04
CA THR A 517 33.98 12.63 -0.67
C THR A 517 33.17 13.88 -1.00
N PRO A 518 33.83 15.04 -1.21
CA PRO A 518 33.18 16.24 -1.75
C PRO A 518 32.47 16.00 -3.09
N GLU A 519 32.98 15.08 -3.92
CA GLU A 519 32.37 14.70 -5.19
C GLU A 519 31.03 13.99 -5.00
N THR A 520 30.93 13.08 -4.02
CA THR A 520 29.68 12.41 -3.67
C THR A 520 28.60 13.41 -3.24
N LYS A 521 28.97 14.41 -2.43
CA LYS A 521 28.04 15.47 -2.02
C LYS A 521 27.53 16.28 -3.22
N LEU A 522 28.42 16.68 -4.13
CA LEU A 522 28.05 17.42 -5.35
C LEU A 522 27.04 16.65 -6.22
N ILE A 523 27.13 15.31 -6.26
CA ILE A 523 26.16 14.48 -6.97
C ILE A 523 24.78 14.57 -6.31
N ILE A 524 24.72 14.45 -4.97
CA ILE A 524 23.46 14.55 -4.21
C ILE A 524 22.82 15.93 -4.41
N ASP A 525 23.60 16.99 -4.28
CA ASP A 525 23.11 18.37 -4.43
C ASP A 525 22.60 18.61 -5.87
N ARG A 526 23.25 18.03 -6.90
CA ARG A 526 22.80 18.10 -8.30
C ARG A 526 21.50 17.31 -8.52
N GLU A 527 21.39 16.12 -7.95
CA GLU A 527 20.19 15.29 -8.04
C GLU A 527 18.99 16.00 -7.40
N TYR A 528 19.16 16.56 -6.20
CA TYR A 528 18.14 17.38 -5.55
C TYR A 528 17.83 18.65 -6.36
N GLY A 529 18.85 19.35 -6.86
CA GLY A 529 18.70 20.53 -7.70
C GLY A 529 17.84 20.29 -8.96
N ALA A 530 17.88 19.08 -9.52
CA ALA A 530 17.02 18.70 -10.65
C ALA A 530 15.53 18.64 -10.27
N THR A 531 15.21 18.47 -8.98
CA THR A 531 13.83 18.37 -8.48
C THR A 531 13.24 19.73 -8.08
N VAL A 532 14.05 20.77 -7.87
CA VAL A 532 13.61 22.13 -7.45
C VAL A 532 12.48 22.68 -8.32
N ARG A 533 12.50 22.35 -9.62
CA ARG A 533 11.46 22.78 -10.56
C ARG A 533 10.05 22.29 -10.21
N PHE A 534 9.91 21.16 -9.49
CA PHE A 534 8.59 20.68 -9.02
C PHE A 534 8.03 21.56 -7.89
N TRP A 535 8.86 22.35 -7.22
CA TRP A 535 8.48 23.17 -6.07
C TRP A 535 7.94 24.55 -6.43
N GLU A 536 8.19 24.99 -7.66
CA GLU A 536 7.77 26.29 -8.13
C GLU A 536 6.23 26.38 -8.17
N MET A 537 5.67 27.33 -7.43
CA MET A 537 4.22 27.59 -7.45
C MET A 537 3.70 27.93 -8.85
N GLN A 538 4.56 28.50 -9.69
CA GLN A 538 4.24 28.90 -11.07
C GLN A 538 4.05 27.70 -12.01
N ASN A 539 4.26 26.47 -11.54
CA ASN A 539 3.96 25.26 -12.31
C ASN A 539 2.50 25.20 -12.77
N PHE A 540 1.59 25.78 -11.99
CA PHE A 540 0.18 25.90 -12.35
C PHE A 540 -0.12 27.26 -12.99
N LYS A 541 -0.86 27.27 -14.10
CA LYS A 541 -1.25 28.49 -14.82
C LYS A 541 -2.28 29.31 -14.04
N TYR A 542 -3.21 28.66 -13.36
CA TYR A 542 -4.34 29.32 -12.70
C TYR A 542 -4.11 29.49 -11.21
N LEU A 543 -4.59 30.62 -10.66
CA LEU A 543 -4.45 30.94 -9.24
C LEU A 543 -5.16 29.92 -8.34
N SER A 544 -6.31 29.40 -8.77
CA SER A 544 -7.07 28.37 -8.03
C SER A 544 -6.22 27.13 -7.80
N SER A 545 -5.61 26.58 -8.85
CA SER A 545 -4.78 25.37 -8.79
C SER A 545 -3.50 25.63 -7.97
N GLN A 546 -2.95 26.86 -8.02
CA GLN A 546 -1.88 27.28 -7.12
C GLN A 546 -2.32 27.26 -5.64
N MET A 547 -3.53 27.73 -5.33
CA MET A 547 -4.06 27.71 -3.97
C MET A 547 -4.33 26.28 -3.48
N GLU A 548 -4.89 25.41 -4.31
CA GLU A 548 -5.07 23.98 -4.02
C GLU A 548 -3.72 23.32 -3.72
N ALA A 549 -2.72 23.55 -4.57
CA ALA A 549 -1.37 23.05 -4.36
C ALA A 549 -0.76 23.55 -3.04
N ALA A 550 -0.95 24.82 -2.68
CA ALA A 550 -0.44 25.36 -1.42
C ALA A 550 -1.06 24.67 -0.20
N GLN A 551 -2.37 24.42 -0.23
CA GLN A 551 -3.07 23.74 0.86
C GLN A 551 -2.67 22.27 0.97
N LEU A 552 -2.47 21.58 -0.15
CA LEU A 552 -1.96 20.21 -0.16
C LEU A 552 -0.53 20.13 0.39
N ARG A 553 0.35 21.07 0.03
CA ARG A 553 1.72 21.17 0.58
C ARG A 553 1.72 21.41 2.08
N GLU A 554 0.80 22.24 2.57
CA GLU A 554 0.60 22.47 4.01
C GLU A 554 0.14 21.18 4.70
N ALA A 555 -0.90 20.54 4.17
CA ALA A 555 -1.48 19.32 4.75
C ALA A 555 -0.48 18.14 4.77
N PHE A 556 0.29 17.95 3.70
CA PHE A 556 1.32 16.91 3.60
C PHE A 556 2.63 17.25 4.32
N MET A 557 2.67 18.39 5.03
CA MET A 557 3.81 18.81 5.84
C MET A 557 5.11 18.98 5.04
N ASN A 558 5.01 19.41 3.77
CA ASN A 558 6.17 19.51 2.88
C ASN A 558 7.27 20.42 3.44
N GLN A 559 6.89 21.47 4.16
CA GLN A 559 7.86 22.34 4.83
C GLN A 559 8.67 21.58 5.88
N GLN A 560 8.03 20.72 6.68
CA GLN A 560 8.73 19.94 7.70
C GLN A 560 9.65 18.88 7.08
N LEU A 561 9.22 18.26 5.98
CA LEU A 561 10.07 17.36 5.22
C LEU A 561 11.29 18.08 4.64
N HIS A 562 11.11 19.31 4.16
CA HIS A 562 12.20 20.15 3.67
C HIS A 562 13.16 20.56 4.80
N ASP A 563 12.65 20.96 5.96
CA ASP A 563 13.44 21.34 7.12
C ASP A 563 14.27 20.15 7.62
N ALA A 564 13.66 18.97 7.73
CA ALA A 564 14.35 17.73 8.11
C ALA A 564 15.46 17.35 7.11
N TYR A 565 15.19 17.48 5.80
CA TYR A 565 16.21 17.28 4.77
C TYR A 565 17.37 18.28 4.91
N SER A 566 17.06 19.56 5.15
CA SER A 566 18.07 20.61 5.30
C SER A 566 19.01 20.32 6.48
N GLU A 567 18.47 19.89 7.62
CA GLU A 567 19.25 19.47 8.79
C GLU A 567 20.18 18.28 8.47
N GLN A 568 19.68 17.27 7.75
CA GLN A 568 20.48 16.13 7.32
C GLN A 568 21.60 16.53 6.35
N GLN A 569 21.34 17.49 5.45
CA GLN A 569 22.32 18.01 4.50
C GLN A 569 23.42 18.81 5.20
N GLU A 570 23.08 19.64 6.19
CA GLU A 570 24.04 20.35 7.05
C GLU A 570 24.94 19.36 7.80
N TYR A 571 24.37 18.30 8.36
CA TYR A 571 25.15 17.25 9.02
C TYR A 571 26.12 16.57 8.05
N LEU A 572 25.66 16.23 6.85
CA LEU A 572 26.51 15.65 5.80
C LEU A 572 27.66 16.58 5.41
N GLU A 573 27.41 17.88 5.32
CA GLU A 573 28.44 18.90 5.07
C GLU A 573 29.52 18.91 6.14
N HIS A 574 29.13 18.90 7.41
CA HIS A 574 30.07 18.82 8.52
C HIS A 574 30.93 17.57 8.46
N VAL A 575 30.34 16.40 8.14
CA VAL A 575 31.08 15.14 8.01
C VAL A 575 32.08 15.20 6.84
N VAL A 576 31.66 15.68 5.67
CA VAL A 576 32.53 15.81 4.49
C VAL A 576 33.67 16.79 4.75
N ALA A 577 33.39 17.96 5.34
CA ALA A 577 34.40 18.96 5.67
C ALA A 577 35.43 18.42 6.67
N SER A 578 34.98 17.70 7.69
CA SER A 578 35.86 17.06 8.67
C SER A 578 36.76 16.01 8.03
N LYS A 579 36.22 15.12 7.17
CA LYS A 579 37.00 14.12 6.43
C LYS A 579 38.00 14.76 5.46
N ALA A 580 37.61 15.83 4.77
CA ALA A 580 38.49 16.57 3.87
C ALA A 580 39.66 17.19 4.64
N ALA A 581 39.42 17.82 5.79
CA ALA A 581 40.45 18.41 6.64
C ALA A 581 41.45 17.37 7.17
N ILE A 582 40.98 16.17 7.56
CA ILE A 582 41.84 15.06 7.97
C ILE A 582 42.74 14.62 6.80
N THR A 583 42.18 14.53 5.60
CA THR A 583 42.91 14.11 4.40
C THR A 583 43.97 15.15 3.99
N GLU A 584 43.63 16.43 4.04
CA GLU A 584 44.57 17.52 3.78
C GLU A 584 45.71 17.54 4.81
N SER A 585 45.41 17.36 6.10
CA SER A 585 46.41 17.23 7.15
C SER A 585 47.39 16.08 6.88
N ARG A 586 46.88 14.93 6.42
CA ARG A 586 47.71 13.77 6.04
C ARG A 586 48.59 14.09 4.84
N ASN A 587 48.05 14.74 3.81
CA ASN A 587 48.80 15.12 2.61
C ASN A 587 49.87 16.18 2.92
N GLY A 588 49.55 17.18 3.74
CA GLY A 588 50.51 18.17 4.24
C GLY A 588 51.64 17.53 5.03
N MET A 589 51.34 16.52 5.85
CA MET A 589 52.37 15.75 6.56
C MET A 589 53.31 15.02 5.60
N VAL A 590 52.78 14.40 4.54
CA VAL A 590 53.59 13.72 3.50
C VAL A 590 54.47 14.72 2.75
N ILE A 591 53.91 15.86 2.35
CA ILE A 591 54.67 16.93 1.67
C ILE A 591 55.80 17.44 2.56
N ASN A 592 55.55 17.66 3.85
CA ASN A 592 56.58 18.08 4.80
C ASN A 592 57.68 17.04 4.97
N ILE A 593 57.35 15.74 5.02
CA ILE A 593 58.35 14.66 5.07
C ILE A 593 59.20 14.67 3.80
N VAL A 594 58.58 14.78 2.62
CA VAL A 594 59.28 14.85 1.33
C VAL A 594 60.19 16.09 1.26
N ALA A 595 59.72 17.25 1.73
CA ALA A 595 60.50 18.47 1.79
C ALA A 595 61.72 18.35 2.71
N ILE A 596 61.57 17.70 3.88
CA ILE A 596 62.70 17.42 4.79
C ILE A 596 63.72 16.50 4.11
N LEU A 597 63.28 15.43 3.44
CA LEU A 597 64.18 14.52 2.72
C LEU A 597 64.94 15.23 1.60
N LEU A 598 64.27 16.10 0.84
CA LEU A 598 64.89 16.94 -0.19
C LEU A 598 65.91 17.92 0.40
N ALA A 599 65.60 18.57 1.52
CA ALA A 599 66.52 19.49 2.20
C ALA A 599 67.77 18.76 2.71
N VAL A 600 67.61 17.55 3.26
CA VAL A 600 68.73 16.70 3.69
C VAL A 600 69.59 16.27 2.50
N ALA A 601 68.97 15.90 1.38
CA ALA A 601 69.69 15.54 0.15
C ALA A 601 70.47 16.74 -0.44
N GLN A 602 69.95 17.96 -0.33
CA GLN A 602 70.64 19.18 -0.77
C GLN A 602 71.85 19.53 0.10
N LEU A 603 71.80 19.26 1.41
CA LEU A 603 72.93 19.50 2.33
C LEU A 603 73.98 18.39 2.32
N GLN A 604 73.66 17.23 1.73
CA GLN A 604 74.56 16.07 1.66
C GLN A 604 75.97 16.39 1.12
N PRO A 605 76.16 17.17 0.04
CA PRO A 605 77.50 17.46 -0.48
C PRO A 605 78.36 18.23 0.52
N LEU A 606 77.76 19.20 1.23
CA LEU A 606 78.44 19.99 2.25
C LEU A 606 78.94 19.11 3.42
N PHE A 607 78.12 18.17 3.86
CA PHE A 607 78.51 17.21 4.90
C PHE A 607 79.61 16.27 4.43
N ILE A 608 79.60 15.84 3.16
CA ILE A 608 80.67 15.03 2.58
C ILE A 608 81.99 15.81 2.58
N GLU A 609 81.99 17.07 2.15
CA GLU A 609 83.19 17.92 2.12
C GLU A 609 83.79 18.13 3.52
N LEU A 610 82.94 18.45 4.52
CA LEU A 610 83.36 18.60 5.92
C LEU A 610 83.96 17.30 6.48
N LEU A 611 83.33 16.16 6.19
CA LEU A 611 83.79 14.87 6.70
C LEU A 611 85.06 14.38 5.98
N GLN A 612 85.23 14.72 4.69
CA GLN A 612 86.46 14.47 3.95
C GLN A 612 87.64 15.23 4.56
N GLY A 613 87.46 16.51 4.91
CA GLY A 613 88.50 17.29 5.60
C GLY A 613 88.91 16.66 6.93
N PHE A 614 87.93 16.22 7.71
CA PHE A 614 88.18 15.54 9.00
C PHE A 614 88.86 14.17 8.82
N TYR A 615 88.45 13.38 7.83
CA TYR A 615 89.04 12.06 7.57
C TYR A 615 90.48 12.16 7.07
N GLN A 616 90.79 13.19 6.28
CA GLN A 616 92.15 13.49 5.84
C GLN A 616 93.08 13.85 7.01
N GLU A 617 92.61 14.64 7.99
CA GLU A 617 93.39 14.95 9.20
C GLU A 617 93.66 13.72 10.07
N MET A 618 92.78 12.72 10.02
CA MET A 618 92.93 11.45 10.76
C MET A 618 93.66 10.34 9.98
N GLY A 619 94.09 10.60 8.74
CA GLY A 619 94.80 9.62 7.89
C GLY A 619 93.91 8.53 7.28
N ILE A 620 92.59 8.75 7.19
CA ILE A 620 91.61 7.83 6.60
C ILE A 620 91.38 8.24 5.13
N GLU A 621 91.27 7.28 4.21
CA GLU A 621 91.00 7.58 2.80
C GLU A 621 89.67 8.33 2.63
N ALA A 622 89.73 9.47 1.93
CA ALA A 622 88.58 10.37 1.73
C ALA A 622 87.38 9.73 1.01
N VAL A 623 87.61 8.61 0.30
CA VAL A 623 86.56 7.82 -0.37
C VAL A 623 85.56 7.22 0.64
N TYR A 624 86.00 6.94 1.86
CA TYR A 624 85.12 6.42 2.91
C TYR A 624 84.13 7.46 3.44
N ALA A 625 84.42 8.76 3.34
CA ALA A 625 83.53 9.82 3.83
C ALA A 625 82.18 9.83 3.08
N GLN A 626 82.22 9.64 1.76
CA GLN A 626 81.02 9.57 0.93
C GLN A 626 80.18 8.32 1.26
N THR A 627 80.86 7.21 1.53
CA THR A 627 80.24 5.95 1.91
C THR A 627 79.56 6.06 3.29
N THR A 628 80.23 6.67 4.26
CA THR A 628 79.71 6.91 5.62
C THR A 628 78.46 7.80 5.59
N ILE A 629 78.48 8.91 4.86
CA ILE A 629 77.32 9.80 4.74
C ILE A 629 76.15 9.11 4.02
N ASN A 630 76.41 8.35 2.96
CA ASN A 630 75.36 7.62 2.23
C ASN A 630 74.67 6.59 3.12
N TYR A 631 75.43 5.77 3.88
CA TYR A 631 74.85 4.82 4.82
C TYR A 631 74.19 5.51 6.02
N GLY A 632 74.72 6.64 6.47
CA GLY A 632 74.12 7.46 7.53
C GLY A 632 72.76 8.07 7.15
N ILE A 633 72.65 8.62 5.93
CA ILE A 633 71.39 9.14 5.39
C ILE A 633 70.38 7.99 5.19
N LEU A 634 70.82 6.86 4.65
CA LEU A 634 69.95 5.71 4.40
C LEU A 634 69.44 5.12 5.73
N GLY A 635 70.32 4.95 6.72
CA GLY A 635 69.96 4.52 8.08
C GLY A 635 69.07 5.52 8.81
N GLY A 636 69.37 6.83 8.72
CA GLY A 636 68.56 7.90 9.31
C GLY A 636 67.17 8.00 8.71
N THR A 637 67.06 7.84 7.38
CA THR A 637 65.78 7.80 6.66
C THR A 637 64.96 6.60 7.11
N LEU A 638 65.58 5.43 7.21
CA LEU A 638 64.91 4.20 7.65
C LEU A 638 64.41 4.30 9.09
N LEU A 639 65.20 4.93 9.96
CA LEU A 639 64.85 5.18 11.36
C LEU A 639 63.72 6.21 11.50
N LEU A 640 63.72 7.25 10.68
CA LEU A 640 62.64 8.24 10.63
C LEU A 640 61.32 7.62 10.16
N VAL A 641 61.36 6.79 9.12
CA VAL A 641 60.18 6.03 8.65
C VAL A 641 59.68 5.09 9.76
N LEU A 642 60.58 4.43 10.48
CA LEU A 642 60.23 3.51 11.57
C LEU A 642 59.58 4.25 12.76
N VAL A 643 60.09 5.43 13.14
CA VAL A 643 59.50 6.30 14.17
C VAL A 643 58.12 6.80 13.76
N VAL A 644 57.94 7.22 12.50
CA VAL A 644 56.63 7.63 11.97
C VAL A 644 55.63 6.46 12.02
N LEU A 645 56.04 5.25 11.63
CA LEU A 645 55.19 4.05 11.69
C LEU A 645 54.80 3.69 13.12
N ILE A 646 55.73 3.78 14.08
CA ILE A 646 55.47 3.52 15.50
C ILE A 646 54.49 4.56 16.07
N ASN A 647 54.69 5.84 15.76
CA ASN A 647 53.79 6.90 16.24
C ASN A 647 52.40 6.79 15.61
N GLN A 648 52.29 6.41 14.32
CA GLN A 648 51.00 6.13 13.70
C GLN A 648 50.30 4.92 14.33
N ARG A 649 51.01 3.82 14.62
CA ARG A 649 50.45 2.67 15.35
C ARG A 649 49.98 3.05 16.74
N ARG A 650 50.75 3.86 17.47
CA ARG A 650 50.40 4.34 18.81
C ARG A 650 49.15 5.24 18.77
N LYS A 651 49.02 6.11 17.77
CA LYS A 651 47.85 6.98 17.59
C LYS A 651 46.58 6.16 17.29
N ARG A 652 46.67 5.18 16.38
CA ARG A 652 45.57 4.24 16.10
C ARG A 652 45.14 3.44 17.34
N HIS A 653 46.09 2.99 18.16
CA HIS A 653 45.80 2.29 19.42
C HIS A 653 45.13 3.19 20.49
N LEU A 654 45.41 4.49 20.48
CA LEU A 654 44.78 5.46 21.39
C LEU A 654 43.37 5.85 20.92
N GLU A 655 43.15 5.95 19.60
CA GLU A 655 41.84 6.18 18.99
C GLU A 655 40.90 4.98 19.20
N ALA A 656 41.40 3.75 19.11
CA ALA A 656 40.65 2.51 19.39
C ALA A 656 40.32 2.26 20.88
N ARG A 657 40.76 3.13 21.80
CA ARG A 657 40.39 3.09 23.23
C ARG A 657 39.36 4.17 23.61
N ARG A 658 39.01 5.06 22.67
CA ARG A 658 38.08 6.19 22.87
C ARG A 658 36.70 5.96 22.25
N TYR A 659 36.58 4.99 21.36
CA TYR A 659 35.35 4.28 21.03
C TYR A 659 35.35 2.97 21.82
#